data_AF-A0A8C6PNH7-F1
#
_entry.id   AF-A0A8C6PNH7-F1
#
_cell.length_a   1.000
_cell.length_b   1.000
_cell.length_c   1.000
_cell.angle_alpha   90.00
_cell.angle_beta   90.00
_cell.angle_gamma   90.00
#
_symmetry.space_group_name_H-M   'P 1'
#
loop_
_entity.id
_entity.type
_entity.pdbx_description
1 polymer ?
#
loop_
_entity_poly.entity_id
_entity_poly.type
_entity_poly.pdbx_seq_one_letter_code
_entity_poly.pdbx_strand_id
1 'polypeptide(L)'
;MEKRVCVIQTDFHQYRPYSSLHSGLLAHTRRKLEGDSGSALKGSGEMEKMRTGLEDLIRRKDLEISSTTARLGSEEVLNAGLQQRNREFQARIEELEEELEAERAMRAKVEKQRADLLKEIDDLTDRLEEAGGVTASQMEVNKKREAELQRLKRELEESSVQSEALSAALRKRHSELVAELSEQCEALQRTRAKLEKDKQNLRMEVDDLATSLDSLQKAKMASENQIKKLEEQLFEANRRGDELQRMLTEISVSKTRLTADNADMSRQMEEAESRVTQLTRSKTLVQSQLEELKKQLDEEVKCKQAVSSSLNSVQQQCEVLRDQLEEEQDCKQEMQRLVSKLNSEVTHWKTKYEADAIQHGEELEETKKRLAARLQEAEKTMEATQVKCSSLEKNKQRLQGEVGELCMDLDKASSCGQALDKKQRVLEKQLGDWRQKCEELVAEVEACQKESRQHAGELFKLKTAHEECLEQLDAVRRDSKAYQEEIADLADQLSDGGKNVHELQKAKKKIEMEKEEIQASLEESEAALEAEESKVLRLQQELSQSKVDMERRLQEKEEEAEAARKNHQRVLESLQASLDVEVKGRAEAAKLRKKLEADISELELQMDLLTKNNTELNKNNRKIQQQMKEMQAQLEEEMRSHEEHRDQLAALERRCALLVSEDEETRSALESTERTRKALEIELHNTTEKFSDLHDQFQLSLSGRRKLEVDLQTLQQEHGELQAELRTCTERAKKASCELARVGEELRLEQEHVLHLERVKKGLEGQIKEMSGRLDEAEQLALKGGKKIIQKLEGKVKELDLELDSEQKRHAETVKSLRKNERRLKELLFQSEEDQKSQQRMQELVERLQNKMKAYKRQVEQAEEQANMNLAKYRKTIHELDDAEERADIAESALTKIRTKTKGSFGKGSSSGYSTPYPTLVRSPSSVGSEGRGEKIVNEDNESVNSLIPTYLDSLRKLMID
;
A
#
# COMPACT_ATOMS: atom_id res chain seq x y z
N MET A 1 -107.77 147.38 -92.82
CA MET A 1 -108.87 146.90 -93.69
C MET A 1 -110.09 146.77 -92.78
N GLU A 2 -111.02 147.72 -92.68
CA GLU A 2 -111.97 148.18 -93.71
C GLU A 2 -112.51 147.03 -94.57
N LYS A 3 -113.81 146.81 -94.83
CA LYS A 3 -115.15 147.37 -94.52
C LYS A 3 -116.11 146.26 -95.08
N ARG A 4 -117.33 146.02 -94.59
CA ARG A 4 -118.60 146.69 -94.99
C ARG A 4 -119.78 145.92 -94.33
N VAL A 5 -120.66 146.55 -93.52
CA VAL A 5 -121.88 147.35 -93.87
C VAL A 5 -123.13 146.44 -93.94
N CYS A 6 -124.34 146.73 -93.41
CA CYS A 6 -125.24 147.90 -93.39
C CYS A 6 -126.23 147.73 -92.18
N VAL A 7 -126.65 148.70 -91.34
CA VAL A 7 -127.34 150.02 -91.50
C VAL A 7 -128.86 149.93 -91.32
N ILE A 8 -129.43 150.87 -90.54
CA ILE A 8 -130.65 151.74 -90.75
C ILE A 8 -130.99 152.37 -89.36
N GLN A 9 -130.63 153.64 -89.10
CA GLN A 9 -131.41 154.93 -89.22
C GLN A 9 -132.17 155.33 -87.94
N THR A 10 -131.78 156.39 -87.20
CA THR A 10 -132.11 157.86 -87.31
C THR A 10 -133.55 158.24 -86.96
N ASP A 11 -133.73 159.16 -85.99
CA ASP A 11 -134.49 160.43 -86.10
C ASP A 11 -134.44 161.26 -84.77
N PHE A 12 -135.09 162.42 -84.76
CA PHE A 12 -134.52 163.76 -84.54
C PHE A 12 -135.54 164.68 -83.79
N HIS A 13 -135.10 165.82 -83.21
CA HIS A 13 -135.88 167.06 -82.84
C HIS A 13 -136.84 167.02 -81.61
N GLN A 14 -137.18 168.07 -80.81
CA GLN A 14 -136.94 169.54 -80.67
C GLN A 14 -137.57 170.06 -79.31
N TYR A 15 -137.06 171.15 -78.71
CA TYR A 15 -137.68 172.25 -77.88
C TYR A 15 -138.63 172.06 -76.63
N ARG A 16 -138.29 172.74 -75.50
CA ARG A 16 -139.04 173.45 -74.36
C ARG A 16 -140.58 173.28 -74.13
N PRO A 17 -141.24 173.72 -72.99
CA PRO A 17 -140.86 174.12 -71.60
C PRO A 17 -141.84 173.63 -70.45
N TYR A 18 -141.75 174.20 -69.22
CA TYR A 18 -142.52 174.01 -67.93
C TYR A 18 -142.08 172.82 -67.04
N SER A 19 -141.59 172.89 -65.78
CA SER A 19 -141.67 173.74 -64.57
C SER A 19 -142.33 172.97 -63.40
N SER A 20 -141.59 172.88 -62.28
CA SER A 20 -141.99 172.60 -60.89
C SER A 20 -142.59 171.23 -60.52
N LEU A 21 -141.72 170.28 -60.14
CA LEU A 21 -141.80 169.47 -58.90
C LEU A 21 -140.47 168.70 -58.72
N HIS A 22 -139.47 169.42 -58.21
CA HIS A 22 -138.06 169.05 -58.03
C HIS A 22 -137.75 169.07 -56.51
N SER A 23 -136.71 168.33 -56.07
CA SER A 23 -136.06 168.39 -54.74
C SER A 23 -136.40 167.35 -53.63
N GLY A 24 -137.15 166.28 -53.91
CA GLY A 24 -137.62 165.33 -52.88
C GLY A 24 -136.71 164.16 -52.49
N LEU A 25 -136.37 163.22 -53.38
CA LEU A 25 -135.84 161.93 -52.92
C LEU A 25 -134.73 161.29 -53.79
N LEU A 26 -133.95 162.13 -54.48
CA LEU A 26 -132.56 161.80 -54.87
C LEU A 26 -131.61 161.67 -53.65
N ALA A 27 -132.08 161.98 -52.44
CA ALA A 27 -131.35 161.81 -51.18
C ALA A 27 -131.43 160.40 -50.57
N HIS A 28 -132.38 159.55 -50.99
CA HIS A 28 -132.52 158.20 -50.42
C HIS A 28 -131.64 157.16 -51.11
N THR A 29 -131.45 157.26 -52.43
CA THR A 29 -130.59 156.35 -53.21
C THR A 29 -129.10 156.57 -52.98
N ARG A 30 -128.66 157.80 -52.66
CA ARG A 30 -127.25 158.09 -52.31
C ARG A 30 -126.84 157.54 -50.93
N ARG A 31 -127.74 157.61 -49.93
CA ARG A 31 -127.51 157.09 -48.57
C ARG A 31 -127.43 155.56 -48.52
N LYS A 32 -128.04 154.85 -49.48
CA LYS A 32 -128.00 153.38 -49.58
C LYS A 32 -126.70 152.88 -50.22
N LEU A 33 -126.19 153.59 -51.23
CA LEU A 33 -124.93 153.23 -51.91
C LEU A 33 -123.67 153.60 -51.10
N GLU A 34 -123.71 154.61 -50.23
CA GLU A 34 -122.58 154.92 -49.33
C GLU A 34 -122.44 153.88 -48.19
N GLY A 35 -123.53 153.27 -47.72
CA GLY A 35 -123.52 152.22 -46.70
C GLY A 35 -122.94 150.89 -47.18
N ASP A 36 -123.20 150.50 -48.44
CA ASP A 36 -122.73 149.23 -49.00
C ASP A 36 -121.24 149.26 -49.39
N SER A 37 -120.63 150.44 -49.55
CA SER A 37 -119.19 150.55 -49.85
C SER A 37 -118.29 150.44 -48.59
N GLY A 38 -118.78 150.83 -47.41
CA GLY A 38 -118.03 150.77 -46.15
C GLY A 38 -117.91 149.35 -45.55
N SER A 39 -118.89 148.47 -45.81
CA SER A 39 -118.86 147.08 -45.35
C SER A 39 -117.90 146.22 -46.18
N ALA A 40 -117.82 146.45 -47.49
CA ALA A 40 -116.91 145.73 -48.38
C ALA A 40 -115.42 146.04 -48.10
N LEU A 41 -115.09 147.28 -47.72
CA LEU A 41 -113.72 147.67 -47.36
C LEU A 41 -113.24 147.07 -46.02
N LYS A 42 -114.15 146.85 -45.05
CA LYS A 42 -113.80 146.17 -43.78
C LYS A 42 -113.57 144.67 -43.97
N GLY A 43 -114.37 144.00 -44.80
CA GLY A 43 -114.18 142.57 -45.11
C GLY A 43 -112.85 142.28 -45.82
N SER A 44 -112.41 143.17 -46.71
CA SER A 44 -111.11 143.02 -47.40
C SER A 44 -109.92 143.13 -46.45
N GLY A 45 -109.95 144.07 -45.49
CA GLY A 45 -108.86 144.26 -44.53
C GLY A 45 -108.72 143.12 -43.51
N GLU A 46 -109.82 142.42 -43.17
CA GLU A 46 -109.77 141.23 -42.31
C GLU A 46 -109.18 140.02 -43.04
N MET A 47 -109.50 139.85 -44.32
CA MET A 47 -108.94 138.77 -45.16
C MET A 47 -107.43 138.94 -45.39
N GLU A 48 -106.95 140.18 -45.54
CA GLU A 48 -105.53 140.45 -45.74
C GLU A 48 -104.70 140.15 -44.48
N LYS A 49 -105.23 140.45 -43.29
CA LYS A 49 -104.61 140.06 -42.01
C LYS A 49 -104.57 138.54 -41.80
N MET A 50 -105.65 137.84 -42.16
CA MET A 50 -105.69 136.37 -42.06
C MET A 50 -104.69 135.73 -43.02
N ARG A 51 -104.54 136.27 -44.24
CA ARG A 51 -103.53 135.83 -45.21
C ARG A 51 -102.11 136.00 -44.67
N THR A 52 -101.74 137.17 -44.16
CA THR A 52 -100.40 137.39 -43.59
C THR A 52 -100.13 136.48 -42.39
N GLY A 53 -101.15 136.23 -41.55
CA GLY A 53 -101.03 135.31 -40.42
C GLY A 53 -100.79 133.85 -40.84
N LEU A 54 -101.41 133.40 -41.94
CA LEU A 54 -101.18 132.08 -42.52
C LEU A 54 -99.81 131.98 -43.18
N GLU A 55 -99.35 133.01 -43.90
CA GLU A 55 -98.00 133.05 -44.48
C GLU A 55 -96.89 132.95 -43.41
N ASP A 56 -97.06 133.64 -42.27
CA ASP A 56 -96.12 133.55 -41.13
C ASP A 56 -96.19 132.20 -40.39
N LEU A 57 -97.37 131.56 -40.35
CA LEU A 57 -97.51 130.22 -39.79
C LEU A 57 -96.82 129.18 -40.69
N ILE A 58 -96.99 129.29 -42.01
CA ILE A 58 -96.35 128.42 -43.00
C ILE A 58 -94.82 128.57 -42.90
N ARG A 59 -94.29 129.80 -42.88
CA ARG A 59 -92.84 130.02 -42.70
C ARG A 59 -92.28 129.39 -41.43
N ARG A 60 -93.01 129.49 -40.31
CA ARG A 60 -92.61 128.83 -39.06
C ARG A 60 -92.62 127.30 -39.18
N LYS A 61 -93.62 126.73 -39.85
CA LYS A 61 -93.70 125.30 -40.10
C LYS A 61 -92.61 124.81 -41.05
N ASP A 62 -92.27 125.57 -42.08
CA ASP A 62 -91.17 125.23 -42.99
C ASP A 62 -89.81 125.23 -42.27
N LEU A 63 -89.58 126.17 -41.35
CA LEU A 63 -88.37 126.18 -40.50
C LEU A 63 -88.33 124.97 -39.54
N GLU A 64 -89.46 124.61 -38.93
CA GLU A 64 -89.55 123.39 -38.08
C GLU A 64 -89.31 122.11 -38.90
N ILE A 65 -89.86 122.03 -40.13
CA ILE A 65 -89.65 120.89 -41.04
C ILE A 65 -88.18 120.82 -41.47
N SER A 66 -87.57 121.94 -41.84
CA SER A 66 -86.15 121.97 -42.21
C SER A 66 -85.25 121.57 -41.04
N SER A 67 -85.56 122.02 -39.82
CA SER A 67 -84.81 121.66 -38.62
C SER A 67 -84.95 120.18 -38.26
N THR A 68 -86.16 119.63 -38.35
CA THR A 68 -86.40 118.20 -38.08
C THR A 68 -85.80 117.30 -39.15
N THR A 69 -85.80 117.71 -40.42
CA THR A 69 -85.15 116.99 -41.52
C THR A 69 -83.63 116.99 -41.37
N ALA A 70 -83.02 118.11 -40.99
CA ALA A 70 -81.58 118.16 -40.71
C ALA A 70 -81.19 117.26 -39.53
N ARG A 71 -82.01 117.23 -38.48
CA ARG A 71 -81.79 116.33 -37.33
C ARG A 71 -81.97 114.86 -37.69
N LEU A 72 -82.97 114.52 -38.51
CA LEU A 72 -83.16 113.17 -39.03
C LEU A 72 -81.93 112.72 -39.83
N GLY A 73 -81.43 113.57 -40.73
CA GLY A 73 -80.20 113.28 -41.48
C GLY A 73 -78.97 113.06 -40.59
N SER A 74 -78.81 113.83 -39.51
CA SER A 74 -77.72 113.59 -38.56
C SER A 74 -77.86 112.27 -37.80
N GLU A 75 -79.08 111.88 -37.43
CA GLU A 75 -79.36 110.60 -36.76
C GLU A 75 -79.19 109.41 -37.71
N GLU A 76 -79.55 109.55 -39.00
CA GLU A 76 -79.31 108.52 -40.02
C GLU A 76 -77.81 108.29 -40.25
N VAL A 77 -77.00 109.35 -40.31
CA VAL A 77 -75.53 109.25 -40.40
C VAL A 77 -74.94 108.61 -39.14
N LEU A 78 -75.41 108.99 -37.95
CA LEU A 78 -74.98 108.38 -36.69
C LEU A 78 -75.33 106.87 -36.65
N ASN A 79 -76.55 106.51 -37.06
CA ASN A 79 -77.02 105.13 -37.10
C ASN A 79 -76.23 104.30 -38.11
N ALA A 80 -75.93 104.85 -39.30
CA ALA A 80 -75.05 104.20 -40.26
C ALA A 80 -73.63 103.98 -39.68
N GLY A 81 -73.08 104.97 -38.97
CA GLY A 81 -71.80 104.85 -38.29
C GLY A 81 -71.81 103.79 -37.16
N LEU A 82 -72.89 103.71 -36.39
CA LEU A 82 -73.07 102.68 -35.35
C LEU A 82 -73.23 101.29 -35.95
N GLN A 83 -73.97 101.13 -37.05
CA GLN A 83 -74.09 99.87 -37.76
C GLN A 83 -72.74 99.39 -38.33
N GLN A 84 -71.92 100.31 -38.84
CA GLN A 84 -70.57 99.97 -39.29
C GLN A 84 -69.69 99.51 -38.12
N ARG A 85 -69.68 100.24 -36.99
CA ARG A 85 -68.94 99.81 -35.79
C ARG A 85 -69.42 98.47 -35.25
N ASN A 86 -70.73 98.19 -35.31
CA ASN A 86 -71.26 96.90 -34.89
C ASN A 86 -70.73 95.75 -35.78
N ARG A 87 -70.65 95.96 -37.10
CA ARG A 87 -70.06 94.97 -38.02
C ARG A 87 -68.56 94.77 -37.77
N GLU A 88 -67.82 95.85 -37.50
CA GLU A 88 -66.39 95.78 -37.16
C GLU A 88 -66.16 95.02 -35.85
N PHE A 89 -66.98 95.26 -34.82
CA PHE A 89 -66.91 94.49 -33.57
C PHE A 89 -67.32 93.03 -33.75
N GLN A 90 -68.31 92.74 -34.60
CA GLN A 90 -68.73 91.38 -34.90
C GLN A 90 -67.60 90.59 -35.58
N ALA A 91 -66.95 91.18 -36.60
CA ALA A 91 -65.80 90.58 -37.26
C ALA A 91 -64.62 90.38 -36.28
N ARG A 92 -64.39 91.32 -35.36
CA ARG A 92 -63.35 91.18 -34.34
C ARG A 92 -63.63 90.07 -33.33
N ILE A 93 -64.90 89.85 -32.99
CA ILE A 93 -65.31 88.74 -32.13
C ILE A 93 -65.05 87.42 -32.85
N GLU A 94 -65.45 87.30 -34.13
CA GLU A 94 -65.21 86.11 -34.95
C GLU A 94 -63.70 85.79 -35.06
N GLU A 95 -62.86 86.79 -35.33
CA GLU A 95 -61.40 86.62 -35.33
C GLU A 95 -60.85 86.11 -33.99
N LEU A 96 -61.32 86.66 -32.87
CA LEU A 96 -60.87 86.24 -31.53
C LEU A 96 -61.38 84.85 -31.15
N GLU A 97 -62.55 84.45 -31.63
CA GLU A 97 -63.09 83.11 -31.46
C GLU A 97 -62.27 82.09 -32.26
N GLU A 98 -61.92 82.41 -33.52
CA GLU A 98 -61.03 81.58 -34.33
C GLU A 98 -59.63 81.44 -33.71
N GLU A 99 -59.05 82.54 -33.20
CA GLU A 99 -57.76 82.53 -32.49
C GLU A 99 -57.83 81.65 -31.22
N LEU A 100 -58.93 81.72 -30.46
CA LEU A 100 -59.13 80.92 -29.25
C LEU A 100 -59.30 79.43 -29.56
N GLU A 101 -60.01 79.09 -30.64
CA GLU A 101 -60.15 77.71 -31.11
C GLU A 101 -58.80 77.15 -31.59
N ALA A 102 -58.02 77.94 -32.32
CA ALA A 102 -56.67 77.57 -32.73
C ALA A 102 -55.74 77.35 -31.51
N GLU A 103 -55.80 78.21 -30.49
CA GLU A 103 -55.02 78.06 -29.26
C GLU A 103 -55.43 76.79 -28.49
N ARG A 104 -56.73 76.50 -28.40
CA ARG A 104 -57.23 75.26 -27.77
C ARG A 104 -56.75 74.01 -28.51
N ALA A 105 -56.80 74.01 -29.84
CA ALA A 105 -56.30 72.90 -30.65
C ALA A 105 -54.79 72.69 -30.47
N MET A 106 -54.01 73.78 -30.36
CA MET A 106 -52.58 73.71 -30.11
C MET A 106 -52.26 73.23 -28.69
N ARG A 107 -52.98 73.69 -27.66
CA ARG A 107 -52.85 73.17 -26.29
C ARG A 107 -53.14 71.67 -26.22
N ALA A 108 -54.22 71.20 -26.85
CA ALA A 108 -54.54 69.77 -26.88
C ALA A 108 -53.44 68.93 -27.52
N LYS A 109 -52.79 69.42 -28.59
CA LYS A 109 -51.63 68.75 -29.20
C LYS A 109 -50.43 68.70 -28.27
N VAL A 110 -50.12 69.81 -27.59
CA VAL A 110 -49.01 69.89 -26.63
C VAL A 110 -49.26 68.99 -25.41
N GLU A 111 -50.48 68.94 -24.89
CA GLU A 111 -50.84 68.05 -23.79
C GLU A 111 -50.74 66.58 -24.18
N LYS A 112 -51.16 66.23 -25.41
CA LYS A 112 -50.97 64.88 -25.94
C LYS A 112 -49.49 64.52 -26.06
N GLN A 113 -48.67 65.39 -26.66
CA GLN A 113 -47.22 65.18 -26.76
C GLN A 113 -46.57 65.05 -25.38
N ARG A 114 -47.01 65.84 -24.39
CA ARG A 114 -46.51 65.73 -23.02
C ARG A 114 -46.89 64.41 -22.37
N ALA A 115 -48.12 63.92 -22.61
CA ALA A 115 -48.55 62.62 -22.11
C ALA A 115 -47.76 61.47 -22.77
N ASP A 116 -47.52 61.56 -24.08
CA ASP A 116 -46.72 60.58 -24.82
C ASP A 116 -45.26 60.56 -24.30
N LEU A 117 -44.66 61.72 -24.09
CA LEU A 117 -43.31 61.84 -23.53
C LEU A 117 -43.20 61.35 -22.07
N LEU A 118 -44.21 61.60 -21.24
CA LEU A 118 -44.24 61.07 -19.87
C LEU A 118 -44.28 59.54 -19.89
N LYS A 119 -45.08 58.96 -20.79
CA LYS A 119 -45.16 57.51 -20.96
C LYS A 119 -43.83 56.93 -21.45
N GLU A 120 -43.14 57.59 -22.37
CA GLU A 120 -41.80 57.18 -22.80
C GLU A 120 -40.78 57.22 -21.66
N ILE A 121 -40.87 58.22 -20.76
CA ILE A 121 -40.02 58.31 -19.57
C ILE A 121 -40.31 57.14 -18.60
N ASP A 122 -41.58 56.81 -18.39
CA ASP A 122 -41.96 55.67 -17.54
C ASP A 122 -41.45 54.36 -18.15
N ASP A 123 -41.65 54.13 -19.46
CA ASP A 123 -41.16 52.94 -20.18
C ASP A 123 -39.61 52.83 -20.13
N LEU A 124 -38.90 53.96 -20.20
CA LEU A 124 -37.43 53.99 -20.06
C LEU A 124 -36.97 53.72 -18.62
N THR A 125 -37.76 54.16 -17.64
CA THR A 125 -37.48 53.92 -16.21
C THR A 125 -37.66 52.45 -15.87
N ASP A 126 -38.76 51.83 -16.33
CA ASP A 126 -38.99 50.39 -16.16
C ASP A 126 -37.88 49.55 -16.80
N ARG A 127 -37.44 49.91 -18.02
CA ARG A 127 -36.30 49.24 -18.68
C ARG A 127 -34.99 49.40 -17.93
N LEU A 128 -34.77 50.56 -17.30
CA LEU A 128 -33.58 50.81 -16.50
C LEU A 128 -33.59 49.96 -15.22
N GLU A 129 -34.75 49.83 -14.57
CA GLU A 129 -34.93 48.97 -13.39
C GLU A 129 -34.74 47.48 -13.73
N GLU A 130 -35.30 47.02 -14.86
CA GLU A 130 -35.10 45.66 -15.37
C GLU A 130 -33.61 45.39 -15.68
N ALA A 131 -32.94 46.31 -16.38
CA ALA A 131 -31.50 46.20 -16.64
C ALA A 131 -30.66 46.19 -15.34
N GLY A 132 -31.08 46.97 -14.33
CA GLY A 132 -30.51 46.97 -12.99
C GLY A 132 -30.66 45.61 -12.29
N GLY A 133 -31.86 45.00 -12.37
CA GLY A 133 -32.15 43.67 -11.82
C GLY A 133 -31.33 42.56 -12.48
N VAL A 134 -31.22 42.57 -13.81
CA VAL A 134 -30.39 41.62 -14.57
C VAL A 134 -28.93 41.76 -14.17
N THR A 135 -28.40 42.99 -14.05
CA THR A 135 -27.01 43.24 -13.63
C THR A 135 -26.75 42.76 -12.20
N ALA A 136 -27.69 42.96 -11.28
CA ALA A 136 -27.59 42.47 -9.91
C ALA A 136 -27.56 40.93 -9.84
N SER A 137 -28.44 40.25 -10.57
CA SER A 137 -28.45 38.78 -10.66
C SER A 137 -27.16 38.23 -11.25
N GLN A 138 -26.62 38.88 -12.28
CA GLN A 138 -25.36 38.50 -12.91
C GLN A 138 -24.17 38.69 -11.95
N MET A 139 -24.16 39.74 -11.13
CA MET A 139 -23.15 39.93 -10.08
C MET A 139 -23.21 38.84 -9.00
N GLU A 140 -24.41 38.42 -8.58
CA GLU A 140 -24.54 37.31 -7.62
C GLU A 140 -24.06 35.98 -8.18
N VAL A 141 -24.38 35.69 -9.44
CA VAL A 141 -23.89 34.49 -10.15
C VAL A 141 -22.36 34.54 -10.27
N ASN A 142 -21.79 35.70 -10.60
CA ASN A 142 -20.33 35.86 -10.65
C ASN A 142 -19.68 35.68 -9.28
N LYS A 143 -20.26 36.22 -8.19
CA LYS A 143 -19.77 35.98 -6.82
C LYS A 143 -19.79 34.50 -6.44
N LYS A 144 -20.86 33.78 -6.80
CA LYS A 144 -20.94 32.32 -6.56
C LYS A 144 -19.88 31.56 -7.37
N ARG A 145 -19.68 31.91 -8.64
CA ARG A 145 -18.62 31.35 -9.49
C ARG A 145 -17.22 31.64 -8.96
N GLU A 146 -16.97 32.85 -8.46
CA GLU A 146 -15.69 33.21 -7.83
C GLU A 146 -15.44 32.44 -6.54
N ALA A 147 -16.47 32.26 -5.71
CA ALA A 147 -16.39 31.45 -4.50
C ALA A 147 -16.14 29.96 -4.81
N GLU A 148 -16.83 29.41 -5.81
CA GLU A 148 -16.60 28.05 -6.29
C GLU A 148 -15.21 27.87 -6.90
N LEU A 149 -14.72 28.83 -7.69
CA LEU A 149 -13.35 28.83 -8.22
C LEU A 149 -12.32 28.86 -7.10
N GLN A 150 -12.51 29.66 -6.06
CA GLN A 150 -11.61 29.67 -4.90
C GLN A 150 -11.67 28.36 -4.12
N ARG A 151 -12.84 27.73 -3.99
CA ARG A 151 -12.98 26.42 -3.35
C ARG A 151 -12.25 25.34 -4.16
N LEU A 152 -12.49 25.28 -5.47
CA LEU A 152 -11.85 24.32 -6.36
C LEU A 152 -10.32 24.51 -6.42
N LYS A 153 -9.82 25.75 -6.35
CA LYS A 153 -8.39 26.02 -6.22
C LYS A 153 -7.80 25.45 -4.92
N ARG A 154 -8.48 25.65 -3.79
CA ARG A 154 -8.05 25.06 -2.51
C ARG A 154 -8.09 23.53 -2.53
N GLU A 155 -9.16 22.94 -3.07
CA GLU A 155 -9.26 21.48 -3.20
C GLU A 155 -8.18 20.91 -4.12
N LEU A 156 -7.81 21.63 -5.19
CA LEU A 156 -6.70 21.26 -6.08
C LEU A 156 -5.35 21.37 -5.38
N GLU A 157 -5.10 22.44 -4.62
CA GLU A 157 -3.88 22.61 -3.81
C GLU A 157 -3.77 21.53 -2.73
N GLU A 158 -4.86 21.23 -2.01
CA GLU A 158 -4.91 20.16 -1.02
C GLU A 158 -4.68 18.78 -1.64
N SER A 159 -5.28 18.49 -2.81
CA SER A 159 -5.04 17.26 -3.55
C SER A 159 -3.59 17.16 -4.05
N SER A 160 -2.99 18.28 -4.47
CA SER A 160 -1.58 18.33 -4.88
C SER A 160 -0.66 18.03 -3.71
N VAL A 161 -0.88 18.67 -2.56
CA VAL A 161 -0.10 18.43 -1.33
C VAL A 161 -0.27 16.99 -0.84
N GLN A 162 -1.47 16.41 -0.90
CA GLN A 162 -1.70 15.01 -0.55
C GLN A 162 -0.97 14.05 -1.50
N SER A 163 -0.99 14.32 -2.81
CA SER A 163 -0.26 13.55 -3.82
C SER A 163 1.25 13.62 -3.59
N GLU A 164 1.79 14.81 -3.33
CA GLU A 164 3.21 15.01 -3.02
C GLU A 164 3.62 14.30 -1.72
N ALA A 165 2.79 14.36 -0.68
CA ALA A 165 3.02 13.65 0.58
C ALA A 165 3.00 12.12 0.39
N LEU A 166 2.06 11.59 -0.40
CA LEU A 166 2.01 10.16 -0.77
C LEU A 166 3.24 9.75 -1.59
N SER A 167 3.65 10.57 -2.55
CA SER A 167 4.85 10.33 -3.35
C SER A 167 6.12 10.33 -2.48
N ALA A 168 6.25 11.28 -1.56
CA ALA A 168 7.35 11.34 -0.60
C ALA A 168 7.36 10.11 0.33
N ALA A 169 6.20 9.70 0.84
CA ALA A 169 6.07 8.50 1.67
C ALA A 169 6.45 7.22 0.90
N LEU A 170 6.02 7.09 -0.36
CA LEU A 170 6.38 5.96 -1.22
C LEU A 170 7.88 5.95 -1.54
N ARG A 171 8.49 7.10 -1.84
CA ARG A 171 9.95 7.20 -2.04
C ARG A 171 10.72 6.81 -0.78
N LYS A 172 10.27 7.29 0.38
CA LYS A 172 10.88 6.93 1.67
C LYS A 172 10.80 5.43 1.91
N ARG A 173 9.62 4.83 1.74
CA ARG A 173 9.41 3.38 1.93
C ARG A 173 10.20 2.55 0.93
N HIS A 174 10.30 3.00 -0.32
CA HIS A 174 11.16 2.37 -1.32
C HIS A 174 12.63 2.43 -0.92
N SER A 175 13.11 3.58 -0.44
CA SER A 175 14.48 3.72 0.08
C SER A 175 14.75 2.84 1.29
N GLU A 176 13.81 2.73 2.23
CA GLU A 176 13.90 1.86 3.41
C GLU A 176 13.98 0.38 2.99
N LEU A 177 13.11 -0.06 2.06
CA LEU A 177 13.15 -1.43 1.52
C LEU A 177 14.44 -1.74 0.74
N VAL A 178 14.94 -0.79 -0.05
CA VAL A 178 16.21 -0.95 -0.77
C VAL A 178 17.38 -1.05 0.21
N ALA A 179 17.36 -0.28 1.31
CA ALA A 179 18.35 -0.38 2.37
C ALA A 179 18.29 -1.74 3.09
N GLU A 180 17.09 -2.21 3.47
CA GLU A 180 16.90 -3.54 4.08
C GLU A 180 17.36 -4.67 3.15
N LEU A 181 17.02 -4.63 1.86
CA LEU A 181 17.46 -5.62 0.88
C LEU A 181 18.98 -5.58 0.69
N SER A 182 19.59 -4.40 0.73
CA SER A 182 21.05 -4.24 0.65
C SER A 182 21.73 -4.82 1.89
N GLU A 183 21.22 -4.55 3.09
CA GLU A 183 21.72 -5.15 4.34
C GLU A 183 21.56 -6.67 4.36
N GLN A 184 20.43 -7.19 3.85
CA GLN A 184 20.22 -8.63 3.69
C GLN A 184 21.22 -9.25 2.70
N CYS A 185 21.50 -8.58 1.58
CA CYS A 185 22.50 -9.03 0.61
C CYS A 185 23.91 -9.04 1.24
N GLU A 186 24.29 -8.02 2.01
CA GLU A 186 25.56 -8.01 2.72
C GLU A 186 25.64 -9.10 3.81
N ALA A 187 24.56 -9.32 4.55
CA ALA A 187 24.49 -10.40 5.53
C ALA A 187 24.63 -11.78 4.88
N LEU A 188 24.01 -11.97 3.71
CA LEU A 188 24.16 -13.18 2.89
C LEU A 188 25.59 -13.33 2.33
N GLN A 189 26.24 -12.24 1.90
CA GLN A 189 27.65 -12.27 1.49
C GLN A 189 28.59 -12.62 2.65
N ARG A 190 28.36 -12.06 3.85
CA ARG A 190 29.15 -12.38 5.06
C ARG A 190 28.97 -13.84 5.48
N THR A 191 27.75 -14.36 5.45
CA THR A 191 27.48 -15.78 5.76
C THR A 191 28.07 -16.71 4.72
N ARG A 192 27.98 -16.36 3.42
CA ARG A 192 28.64 -17.10 2.34
C ARG A 192 30.15 -17.14 2.52
N ALA A 193 30.81 -16.00 2.79
CA ALA A 193 32.26 -15.95 3.01
C ALA A 193 32.68 -16.79 4.22
N LYS A 194 31.86 -16.81 5.28
CA LYS A 194 32.07 -17.67 6.44
C LYS A 194 31.94 -19.15 6.07
N LEU A 195 30.90 -19.53 5.33
CA LEU A 195 30.70 -20.91 4.86
C LEU A 195 31.79 -21.37 3.87
N GLU A 196 32.31 -20.47 3.03
CA GLU A 196 33.46 -20.75 2.16
C GLU A 196 34.72 -21.01 2.98
N LYS A 197 34.95 -20.23 4.05
CA LYS A 197 36.06 -20.46 4.99
C LYS A 197 35.90 -21.78 5.75
N ASP A 198 34.71 -22.07 6.28
CA ASP A 198 34.43 -23.31 7.01
C ASP A 198 34.56 -24.53 6.08
N LYS A 199 34.11 -24.44 4.82
CA LYS A 199 34.34 -25.45 3.78
C LYS A 199 35.82 -25.69 3.51
N GLN A 200 36.63 -24.63 3.52
CA GLN A 200 38.07 -24.71 3.28
C GLN A 200 38.81 -25.34 4.46
N ASN A 201 38.40 -25.02 5.70
CA ASN A 201 38.88 -25.68 6.91
C ASN A 201 38.51 -27.17 6.93
N LEU A 202 37.25 -27.53 6.62
CA LEU A 202 36.83 -28.92 6.53
C LEU A 202 37.58 -29.70 5.44
N ARG A 203 37.94 -29.04 4.32
CA ARG A 203 38.82 -29.64 3.31
C ARG A 203 40.21 -29.93 3.85
N MET A 204 40.81 -28.98 4.58
CA MET A 204 42.10 -29.20 5.23
C MET A 204 42.04 -30.34 6.25
N GLU A 205 40.99 -30.40 7.08
CA GLU A 205 40.79 -31.50 8.02
C GLU A 205 40.65 -32.86 7.32
N VAL A 206 39.97 -32.91 6.17
CA VAL A 206 39.87 -34.13 5.35
C VAL A 206 41.23 -34.53 4.78
N ASP A 207 42.03 -33.57 4.31
CA ASP A 207 43.38 -33.82 3.79
C ASP A 207 44.33 -34.29 4.91
N ASP A 208 44.24 -33.71 6.11
CA ASP A 208 45.00 -34.10 7.30
C ASP A 208 44.59 -35.51 7.79
N LEU A 209 43.29 -35.83 7.76
CA LEU A 209 42.80 -37.17 8.07
C LEU A 209 43.21 -38.20 7.00
N ALA A 210 43.24 -37.82 5.73
CA ALA A 210 43.69 -38.68 4.64
C ALA A 210 45.20 -38.99 4.75
N THR A 211 46.01 -37.99 5.08
CA THR A 211 47.45 -38.18 5.32
C THR A 211 47.71 -39.01 6.58
N SER A 212 46.94 -38.80 7.65
CA SER A 212 46.97 -39.64 8.85
C SER A 212 46.59 -41.10 8.54
N LEU A 213 45.54 -41.32 7.76
CA LEU A 213 45.13 -42.66 7.32
C LEU A 213 46.23 -43.36 6.51
N ASP A 214 46.86 -42.65 5.56
CA ASP A 214 47.96 -43.21 4.76
C ASP A 214 49.19 -43.56 5.63
N SER A 215 49.48 -42.74 6.65
CA SER A 215 50.53 -43.01 7.62
C SER A 215 50.24 -44.25 8.48
N LEU A 216 48.99 -44.40 8.95
CA LEU A 216 48.52 -45.55 9.70
C LEU A 216 48.53 -46.82 8.84
N GLN A 217 48.18 -46.70 7.57
CA GLN A 217 48.16 -47.81 6.62
C GLN A 217 49.59 -48.30 6.30
N LYS A 218 50.56 -47.38 6.19
CA LYS A 218 52.00 -47.71 6.11
C LYS A 218 52.51 -48.37 7.39
N ALA A 219 52.15 -47.84 8.56
CA ALA A 219 52.51 -48.44 9.85
C ALA A 219 51.91 -49.84 10.03
N LYS A 220 50.67 -50.05 9.59
CA LYS A 220 50.00 -51.34 9.55
C LYS A 220 50.71 -52.33 8.63
N MET A 221 51.08 -51.91 7.42
CA MET A 221 51.85 -52.79 6.51
C MET A 221 53.23 -53.15 7.08
N ALA A 222 53.88 -52.21 7.79
CA ALA A 222 55.13 -52.48 8.47
C ALA A 222 54.97 -53.49 9.62
N SER A 223 53.90 -53.40 10.42
CA SER A 223 53.62 -54.35 11.49
C SER A 223 53.20 -55.72 10.95
N GLU A 224 52.39 -55.79 9.90
CA GLU A 224 52.04 -57.04 9.22
C GLU A 224 53.28 -57.76 8.66
N ASN A 225 54.23 -57.00 8.09
CA ASN A 225 55.51 -57.57 7.64
C ASN A 225 56.39 -58.05 8.81
N GLN A 226 56.35 -57.37 9.95
CA GLN A 226 57.07 -57.79 11.16
C GLN A 226 56.47 -59.07 11.75
N ILE A 227 55.13 -59.18 11.77
CA ILE A 227 54.41 -60.38 12.20
C ILE A 227 54.78 -61.58 11.32
N LYS A 228 54.77 -61.41 9.99
CA LYS A 228 55.20 -62.48 9.06
C LYS A 228 56.62 -62.97 9.31
N LYS A 229 57.57 -62.06 9.58
CA LYS A 229 58.95 -62.44 9.94
C LYS A 229 59.02 -63.22 11.25
N LEU A 230 58.21 -62.85 12.25
CA LEU A 230 58.14 -63.57 13.52
C LEU A 230 57.47 -64.95 13.35
N GLU A 231 56.46 -65.06 12.49
CA GLU A 231 55.84 -66.33 12.12
C GLU A 231 56.82 -67.26 11.40
N GLU A 232 57.64 -66.75 10.49
CA GLU A 232 58.72 -67.50 9.82
C GLU A 232 59.77 -68.01 10.82
N GLN A 233 60.19 -67.15 11.76
CA GLN A 233 61.12 -67.53 12.83
C GLN A 233 60.53 -68.61 13.77
N LEU A 234 59.24 -68.51 14.09
CA LEU A 234 58.53 -69.51 14.88
C LEU A 234 58.44 -70.85 14.13
N PHE A 235 58.17 -70.79 12.83
CA PHE A 235 58.12 -71.98 11.98
C PHE A 235 59.48 -72.68 11.89
N GLU A 236 60.58 -71.93 11.74
CA GLU A 236 61.94 -72.48 11.79
C GLU A 236 62.29 -73.07 13.16
N ALA A 237 61.90 -72.41 14.25
CA ALA A 237 62.12 -72.92 15.60
C ALA A 237 61.36 -74.23 15.85
N ASN A 238 60.11 -74.33 15.40
CA ASN A 238 59.32 -75.56 15.45
C ASN A 238 59.96 -76.67 14.60
N ARG A 239 60.44 -76.34 13.39
CA ARG A 239 61.14 -77.33 12.54
C ARG A 239 62.41 -77.86 13.19
N ARG A 240 63.20 -77.00 13.85
CA ARG A 240 64.37 -77.42 14.65
C ARG A 240 63.95 -78.29 15.85
N GLY A 241 62.84 -77.95 16.50
CA GLY A 241 62.25 -78.76 17.57
C GLY A 241 61.90 -80.17 17.10
N ASP A 242 61.23 -80.30 15.96
CA ASP A 242 60.86 -81.59 15.36
C ASP A 242 62.09 -82.40 14.90
N GLU A 243 63.13 -81.74 14.39
CA GLU A 243 64.41 -82.38 14.04
C GLU A 243 65.14 -82.90 15.29
N LEU A 244 65.17 -82.13 16.39
CA LEU A 244 65.73 -82.55 17.68
C LEU A 244 64.94 -83.70 18.30
N GLN A 245 63.60 -83.67 18.20
CA GLN A 245 62.73 -84.74 18.68
C GLN A 245 62.99 -86.05 17.91
N ARG A 246 63.21 -85.99 16.59
CA ARG A 246 63.60 -87.15 15.78
C ARG A 246 64.95 -87.72 16.21
N MET A 247 65.97 -86.88 16.42
CA MET A 247 67.27 -87.34 16.92
C MET A 247 67.16 -87.98 18.31
N LEU A 248 66.32 -87.43 19.19
CA LEU A 248 66.04 -88.02 20.50
C LEU A 248 65.40 -89.41 20.39
N THR A 249 64.46 -89.58 19.46
CA THR A 249 63.86 -90.90 19.19
C THR A 249 64.87 -91.89 18.61
N GLU A 250 65.75 -91.46 17.71
CA GLU A 250 66.81 -92.32 17.14
C GLU A 250 67.84 -92.75 18.20
N ILE A 251 68.23 -91.83 19.10
CA ILE A 251 69.11 -92.14 20.23
C ILE A 251 68.41 -93.07 21.24
N SER A 252 67.10 -92.91 21.46
CA SER A 252 66.33 -93.83 22.30
C SER A 252 66.27 -95.25 21.71
N VAL A 253 66.10 -95.36 20.38
CA VAL A 253 66.13 -96.65 19.67
C VAL A 253 67.52 -97.28 19.70
N SER A 254 68.58 -96.51 19.54
CA SER A 254 69.96 -97.04 19.64
C SER A 254 70.30 -97.48 21.06
N LYS A 255 69.85 -96.74 22.09
CA LYS A 255 69.98 -97.11 23.49
C LYS A 255 69.26 -98.42 23.81
N THR A 256 68.01 -98.56 23.36
CA THR A 256 67.21 -99.79 23.59
C THR A 256 67.85 -101.01 22.92
N ARG A 257 68.41 -100.85 21.72
CA ARG A 257 69.18 -101.89 21.03
C ARG A 257 70.45 -102.28 21.80
N LEU A 258 71.23 -101.31 22.27
CA LEU A 258 72.43 -101.59 23.07
C LEU A 258 72.10 -102.28 24.40
N THR A 259 70.98 -101.94 25.06
CA THR A 259 70.52 -102.68 26.24
C THR A 259 70.10 -104.12 25.94
N ALA A 260 69.52 -104.38 24.77
CA ALA A 260 69.18 -105.74 24.34
C ALA A 260 70.46 -106.56 24.05
N ASP A 261 71.42 -105.96 23.34
CA ASP A 261 72.73 -106.58 23.07
C ASP A 261 73.48 -106.88 24.38
N ASN A 262 73.40 -105.98 25.38
CA ASN A 262 74.00 -106.21 26.71
C ASN A 262 73.30 -107.33 27.48
N ALA A 263 71.98 -107.45 27.36
CA ALA A 263 71.23 -108.55 27.97
C ALA A 263 71.59 -109.90 27.33
N ASP A 264 71.80 -109.95 26.02
CA ASP A 264 72.25 -111.16 25.30
C ASP A 264 73.68 -111.54 25.68
N MET A 265 74.59 -110.59 25.86
CA MET A 265 75.96 -110.86 26.33
C MET A 265 75.97 -111.38 27.78
N SER A 266 75.11 -110.84 28.65
CA SER A 266 74.90 -111.38 30.00
C SER A 266 74.35 -112.81 29.96
N ARG A 267 73.41 -113.11 29.05
CA ARG A 267 72.87 -114.46 28.86
C ARG A 267 73.95 -115.45 28.38
N GLN A 268 74.85 -115.03 27.49
CA GLN A 268 75.99 -115.83 27.06
C GLN A 268 77.01 -116.08 28.18
N MET A 269 77.18 -115.12 29.10
CA MET A 269 78.01 -115.27 30.29
C MET A 269 77.40 -116.29 31.27
N GLU A 270 76.10 -116.21 31.54
CA GLU A 270 75.38 -117.19 32.37
C GLU A 270 75.43 -118.60 31.77
N GLU A 271 75.30 -118.73 30.43
CA GLU A 271 75.48 -120.03 29.75
C GLU A 271 76.93 -120.56 29.88
N ALA A 272 77.95 -119.71 29.87
CA ALA A 272 79.34 -120.10 30.09
C ALA A 272 79.61 -120.51 31.56
N GLU A 273 79.05 -119.80 32.53
CA GLU A 273 79.10 -120.16 33.95
C GLU A 273 78.37 -121.47 34.26
N SER A 274 77.25 -121.74 33.56
CA SER A 274 76.54 -123.02 33.63
C SER A 274 77.40 -124.19 33.11
N ARG A 275 78.20 -123.97 32.05
CA ARG A 275 79.15 -124.97 31.53
C ARG A 275 80.30 -125.23 32.50
N VAL A 276 80.79 -124.19 33.19
CA VAL A 276 81.83 -124.32 34.23
C VAL A 276 81.31 -125.10 35.44
N THR A 277 80.09 -124.83 35.90
CA THR A 277 79.48 -125.59 37.01
C THR A 277 79.17 -127.04 36.64
N GLN A 278 78.79 -127.33 35.39
CA GLN A 278 78.60 -128.70 34.89
C GLN A 278 79.92 -129.48 34.80
N LEU A 279 81.01 -128.85 34.33
CA LEU A 279 82.35 -129.45 34.32
C LEU A 279 82.88 -129.71 35.75
N THR A 280 82.59 -128.80 36.68
CA THR A 280 82.97 -128.97 38.10
C THR A 280 82.25 -130.15 38.76
N ARG A 281 80.97 -130.39 38.42
CA ARG A 281 80.21 -131.58 38.86
C ARG A 281 80.71 -132.89 38.25
N SER A 282 81.15 -132.89 36.98
CA SER A 282 81.76 -134.09 36.36
C SER A 282 83.12 -134.46 36.97
N LYS A 283 83.87 -133.48 37.47
CA LYS A 283 85.14 -133.69 38.18
C LYS A 283 84.96 -134.37 39.54
N THR A 284 83.96 -133.96 40.34
CA THR A 284 83.68 -134.58 41.64
C THR A 284 83.12 -135.99 41.54
N LEU A 285 82.34 -136.31 40.49
CA LEU A 285 81.82 -137.66 40.25
C LEU A 285 82.92 -138.67 39.88
N VAL A 286 83.98 -138.23 39.19
CA VAL A 286 85.15 -139.07 38.86
C VAL A 286 86.08 -139.24 40.08
N GLN A 287 86.07 -138.31 41.04
CA GLN A 287 86.80 -138.47 42.30
C GLN A 287 86.15 -139.46 43.27
N SER A 288 84.81 -139.50 43.36
CA SER A 288 84.12 -140.47 44.24
C SER A 288 84.21 -141.92 43.73
N GLN A 289 84.26 -142.14 42.41
CA GLN A 289 84.41 -143.47 41.81
C GLN A 289 85.80 -144.10 42.00
N LEU A 290 86.81 -143.33 42.45
CA LEU A 290 88.18 -143.80 42.68
C LEU A 290 88.43 -144.18 44.16
N GLU A 291 87.62 -143.66 45.09
CA GLU A 291 87.69 -143.97 46.53
C GLU A 291 86.82 -145.18 46.93
N GLU A 292 85.76 -145.46 46.18
CA GLU A 292 84.81 -146.56 46.44
C GLU A 292 85.36 -147.96 46.04
N LEU A 293 86.29 -148.02 45.08
CA LEU A 293 86.97 -149.26 44.66
C LEU A 293 88.11 -149.71 45.59
N LYS A 294 88.48 -148.92 46.61
CA LYS A 294 89.55 -149.27 47.58
C LYS A 294 89.06 -149.81 48.92
N LYS A 295 87.81 -149.55 49.32
CA LYS A 295 87.30 -150.00 50.64
C LYS A 295 86.46 -151.27 50.59
N GLN A 296 85.96 -151.66 49.41
CA GLN A 296 85.28 -152.96 49.20
C GLN A 296 86.22 -154.19 49.29
N LEU A 297 87.50 -153.99 49.64
CA LEU A 297 88.47 -155.05 49.90
C LEU A 297 88.63 -155.39 51.40
N ASP A 298 88.17 -154.53 52.33
CA ASP A 298 88.45 -154.68 53.77
C ASP A 298 87.24 -155.04 54.66
N GLU A 299 86.02 -155.17 54.11
CA GLU A 299 84.81 -155.55 54.88
C GLU A 299 84.61 -157.07 55.08
N GLU A 300 85.54 -157.93 54.66
CA GLU A 300 85.36 -159.39 54.72
C GLU A 300 86.08 -160.11 55.88
N VAL A 301 86.85 -159.44 56.76
CA VAL A 301 87.71 -160.22 57.70
C VAL A 301 87.27 -160.27 59.16
N LYS A 302 86.46 -159.37 59.73
CA LYS A 302 86.29 -159.39 61.21
C LYS A 302 84.89 -159.20 61.75
N CYS A 303 84.05 -160.14 61.36
CA CYS A 303 83.44 -161.02 62.35
C CYS A 303 83.00 -160.38 63.69
N LYS A 304 81.71 -160.61 63.90
CA LYS A 304 81.15 -161.17 65.13
C LYS A 304 81.07 -160.22 66.30
N GLN A 305 79.84 -160.16 66.82
CA GLN A 305 79.54 -160.23 68.26
C GLN A 305 80.07 -159.02 69.03
N ALA A 306 79.23 -158.20 69.64
CA ALA A 306 78.21 -158.59 70.58
C ALA A 306 78.13 -157.34 71.46
N VAL A 307 76.91 -156.89 71.73
CA VAL A 307 76.40 -156.92 73.10
C VAL A 307 77.16 -155.98 74.03
N SER A 308 76.51 -154.87 74.36
CA SER A 308 76.24 -154.45 75.74
C SER A 308 75.50 -153.10 75.66
N SER A 309 74.20 -153.04 75.37
CA SER A 309 73.16 -153.06 76.42
C SER A 309 73.64 -152.71 77.83
N SER A 310 72.84 -151.92 78.52
CA SER A 310 72.74 -151.99 79.99
C SER A 310 73.90 -151.41 80.78
N LEU A 311 73.95 -150.08 80.87
CA LEU A 311 74.06 -149.51 82.20
C LEU A 311 73.26 -148.21 82.25
N ASN A 312 71.96 -148.32 82.43
CA ASN A 312 71.38 -148.36 83.77
C ASN A 312 71.53 -147.02 84.48
N SER A 313 70.47 -146.24 84.52
CA SER A 313 69.28 -146.54 85.33
C SER A 313 69.39 -145.77 86.61
N VAL A 314 68.31 -145.08 86.93
CA VAL A 314 67.69 -145.32 88.23
C VAL A 314 68.56 -144.87 89.40
N GLN A 315 69.10 -143.66 89.35
CA GLN A 315 69.64 -143.08 90.58
C GLN A 315 69.10 -141.74 91.07
N GLN A 316 68.37 -140.91 90.31
CA GLN A 316 67.85 -139.69 90.97
C GLN A 316 66.51 -139.15 90.46
N GLN A 317 65.56 -140.07 90.32
CA GLN A 317 64.13 -139.76 90.48
C GLN A 317 63.73 -139.63 91.99
N CYS A 318 64.65 -139.26 92.88
CA CYS A 318 64.37 -139.10 94.32
C CYS A 318 64.47 -137.66 94.85
N GLU A 319 64.98 -136.69 94.10
CA GLU A 319 65.12 -135.30 94.58
C GLU A 319 63.98 -134.35 94.13
N VAL A 320 63.13 -134.79 93.21
CA VAL A 320 61.95 -134.05 92.69
C VAL A 320 60.84 -133.76 93.75
N LEU A 321 60.90 -134.27 94.97
CA LEU A 321 59.76 -134.16 95.91
C LEU A 321 59.97 -133.27 97.13
N ARG A 322 61.05 -132.47 97.20
CA ARG A 322 61.28 -131.53 98.33
C ARG A 322 61.26 -130.04 97.92
N ASP A 323 61.59 -129.71 96.68
CA ASP A 323 61.67 -128.32 96.20
C ASP A 323 60.31 -127.73 95.76
N GLN A 324 59.28 -128.57 95.60
CA GLN A 324 57.91 -128.16 95.19
C GLN A 324 57.06 -127.52 96.31
N LEU A 325 57.62 -127.27 97.50
CA LEU A 325 56.94 -126.56 98.60
C LEU A 325 57.42 -125.11 98.77
N GLU A 326 58.60 -124.76 98.25
CA GLU A 326 59.17 -123.41 98.36
C GLU A 326 58.71 -122.45 97.23
N GLU A 327 58.28 -122.97 96.07
CA GLU A 327 57.80 -122.15 94.93
C GLU A 327 56.37 -121.58 95.11
N GLU A 328 55.52 -122.17 95.97
CA GLU A 328 54.15 -121.69 96.22
C GLU A 328 54.07 -120.44 97.11
N GLN A 329 55.18 -120.01 97.71
CA GLN A 329 55.22 -118.82 98.59
C GLN A 329 55.53 -117.51 97.83
N ASP A 330 56.15 -117.61 96.64
CA ASP A 330 56.53 -116.47 95.78
C ASP A 330 55.40 -116.05 94.80
N CYS A 331 54.53 -116.98 94.36
CA CYS A 331 53.39 -116.65 93.49
C CYS A 331 52.32 -115.77 94.16
N LYS A 332 52.31 -115.67 95.50
CA LYS A 332 51.35 -114.83 96.25
C LYS A 332 51.74 -113.34 96.26
N GLN A 333 53.03 -113.00 96.17
CA GLN A 333 53.48 -111.60 96.18
C GLN A 333 53.35 -110.92 94.80
N GLU A 334 53.45 -111.69 93.69
CA GLU A 334 53.31 -111.14 92.34
C GLU A 334 51.85 -110.77 91.99
N MET A 335 50.85 -111.49 92.54
CA MET A 335 49.43 -111.14 92.32
C MET A 335 48.97 -109.87 93.04
N GLN A 336 49.67 -109.45 94.10
CA GLN A 336 49.37 -108.19 94.78
C GLN A 336 49.88 -106.96 94.00
N ARG A 337 50.85 -107.14 93.09
CA ARG A 337 51.44 -106.07 92.25
C ARG A 337 50.64 -105.80 90.96
N LEU A 338 49.99 -106.82 90.40
CA LEU A 338 49.15 -106.72 89.19
C LEU A 338 47.84 -105.95 89.42
N VAL A 339 47.26 -106.04 90.63
CA VAL A 339 46.02 -105.33 90.99
C VAL A 339 46.24 -103.81 91.11
N SER A 340 47.43 -103.36 91.51
CA SER A 340 47.75 -101.92 91.60
C SER A 340 47.94 -101.24 90.24
N LYS A 341 48.37 -102.01 89.21
CA LYS A 341 48.63 -101.49 87.86
C LYS A 341 47.34 -101.29 87.06
N LEU A 342 46.42 -102.25 87.13
CA LEU A 342 45.12 -102.20 86.45
C LEU A 342 44.21 -101.07 86.97
N ASN A 343 44.31 -100.69 88.25
CA ASN A 343 43.56 -99.55 88.79
C ASN A 343 44.02 -98.17 88.24
N SER A 344 45.27 -98.05 87.79
CA SER A 344 45.79 -96.81 87.17
C SER A 344 45.41 -96.65 85.70
N GLU A 345 45.17 -97.76 85.00
CA GLU A 345 44.76 -97.75 83.59
C GLU A 345 43.27 -97.41 83.43
N VAL A 346 42.43 -97.83 84.37
CA VAL A 346 40.99 -97.50 84.37
C VAL A 346 40.72 -96.01 84.62
N THR A 347 41.54 -95.32 85.43
CA THR A 347 41.40 -93.87 85.67
C THR A 347 41.88 -93.03 84.48
N HIS A 348 42.87 -93.51 83.71
CA HIS A 348 43.36 -92.85 82.49
C HIS A 348 42.33 -92.90 81.35
N TRP A 349 41.64 -94.03 81.15
CA TRP A 349 40.62 -94.15 80.10
C TRP A 349 39.35 -93.33 80.37
N LYS A 350 38.97 -93.14 81.64
CA LYS A 350 37.83 -92.27 82.00
C LYS A 350 38.09 -90.81 81.69
N THR A 351 39.27 -90.30 82.04
CA THR A 351 39.63 -88.88 81.79
C THR A 351 39.79 -88.57 80.30
N LYS A 352 40.22 -89.54 79.48
CA LYS A 352 40.33 -89.36 78.03
C LYS A 352 38.97 -89.32 77.32
N TYR A 353 38.03 -90.19 77.70
CA TYR A 353 36.67 -90.18 77.14
C TYR A 353 35.85 -88.95 77.54
N GLU A 354 36.04 -88.43 78.75
CA GLU A 354 35.40 -87.18 79.20
C GLU A 354 35.93 -85.95 78.42
N ALA A 355 37.21 -85.92 78.05
CA ALA A 355 37.79 -84.84 77.24
C ALA A 355 37.30 -84.87 75.78
N ASP A 356 37.26 -86.05 75.14
CA ASP A 356 36.83 -86.18 73.74
C ASP A 356 35.33 -85.86 73.54
N ALA A 357 34.48 -86.15 74.55
CA ALA A 357 33.06 -85.84 74.48
C ALA A 357 32.74 -84.33 74.58
N ILE A 358 33.56 -83.56 75.30
CA ILE A 358 33.42 -82.10 75.42
C ILE A 358 33.84 -81.42 74.12
N GLN A 359 34.95 -81.86 73.52
CA GLN A 359 35.49 -81.26 72.30
C GLN A 359 34.55 -81.42 71.09
N HIS A 360 33.93 -82.59 70.92
CA HIS A 360 32.92 -82.80 69.86
C HIS A 360 31.61 -82.03 70.08
N GLY A 361 31.25 -81.74 71.33
CA GLY A 361 30.09 -80.89 71.65
C GLY A 361 30.31 -79.44 71.25
N GLU A 362 31.52 -78.92 71.47
CA GLU A 362 31.89 -77.54 71.10
C GLU A 362 31.97 -77.34 69.58
N GLU A 363 32.52 -78.31 68.83
CA GLU A 363 32.56 -78.29 67.36
C GLU A 363 31.15 -78.31 66.73
N LEU A 364 30.22 -79.06 67.33
CA LEU A 364 28.84 -79.15 66.87
C LEU A 364 28.06 -77.83 67.11
N GLU A 365 28.25 -77.19 68.26
CA GLU A 365 27.62 -75.89 68.54
C GLU A 365 28.24 -74.76 67.70
N GLU A 366 29.52 -74.82 67.36
CA GLU A 366 30.17 -73.85 66.48
C GLU A 366 29.68 -73.97 65.02
N THR A 367 29.52 -75.18 64.51
CA THR A 367 28.96 -75.42 63.16
C THR A 367 27.50 -74.99 63.06
N LYS A 368 26.70 -75.21 64.10
CA LYS A 368 25.31 -74.74 64.19
C LYS A 368 25.21 -73.21 64.19
N LYS A 369 26.09 -72.50 64.94
CA LYS A 369 26.16 -71.04 64.91
C LYS A 369 26.57 -70.49 63.54
N ARG A 370 27.53 -71.13 62.84
CA ARG A 370 27.93 -70.74 61.48
C ARG A 370 26.80 -70.94 60.46
N LEU A 371 26.03 -72.03 60.57
CA LEU A 371 24.88 -72.28 59.71
C LEU A 371 23.74 -71.29 59.96
N ALA A 372 23.47 -70.94 61.21
CA ALA A 372 22.48 -69.92 61.57
C ALA A 372 22.87 -68.52 61.05
N ALA A 373 24.16 -68.15 61.15
CA ALA A 373 24.66 -66.89 60.59
C ALA A 373 24.54 -66.84 59.05
N ARG A 374 24.89 -67.94 58.36
CA ARG A 374 24.73 -68.06 56.91
C ARG A 374 23.27 -67.98 56.45
N LEU A 375 22.36 -68.58 57.21
CA LEU A 375 20.93 -68.50 56.93
C LEU A 375 20.43 -67.07 57.07
N GLN A 376 20.80 -66.37 58.15
CA GLN A 376 20.41 -64.98 58.37
C GLN A 376 21.00 -64.03 57.31
N GLU A 377 22.20 -64.29 56.81
CA GLU A 377 22.81 -63.52 55.72
C GLU A 377 22.13 -63.79 54.36
N ALA A 378 21.75 -65.05 54.10
CA ALA A 378 20.93 -65.42 52.94
C ALA A 378 19.54 -64.77 52.98
N GLU A 379 18.90 -64.70 54.14
CA GLU A 379 17.60 -64.02 54.33
C GLU A 379 17.71 -62.51 54.09
N LYS A 380 18.74 -61.86 54.65
CA LYS A 380 18.99 -60.42 54.43
C LYS A 380 19.28 -60.10 52.97
N THR A 381 20.03 -60.95 52.27
CA THR A 381 20.30 -60.76 50.84
C THR A 381 19.03 -60.97 50.00
N MET A 382 18.19 -61.94 50.35
CA MET A 382 16.87 -62.14 49.73
C MET A 382 15.97 -60.90 49.93
N GLU A 383 15.85 -60.37 51.14
CA GLU A 383 15.06 -59.16 51.42
C GLU A 383 15.59 -57.94 50.65
N ALA A 384 16.92 -57.76 50.59
CA ALA A 384 17.54 -56.69 49.82
C ALA A 384 17.24 -56.82 48.30
N THR A 385 17.21 -58.04 47.76
CA THR A 385 16.83 -58.28 46.36
C THR A 385 15.33 -58.05 46.12
N GLN A 386 14.47 -58.43 47.07
CA GLN A 386 13.02 -58.20 47.00
C GLN A 386 12.70 -56.69 46.93
N VAL A 387 13.36 -55.88 47.76
CA VAL A 387 13.21 -54.42 47.74
C VAL A 387 13.69 -53.83 46.41
N LYS A 388 14.82 -54.30 45.87
CA LYS A 388 15.31 -53.89 44.54
C LYS A 388 14.34 -54.27 43.42
N CYS A 389 13.76 -55.47 43.43
CA CYS A 389 12.76 -55.87 42.45
C CYS A 389 11.51 -54.99 42.54
N SER A 390 11.07 -54.65 43.75
CA SER A 390 9.91 -53.76 43.95
C SER A 390 10.15 -52.32 43.45
N SER A 391 11.37 -51.80 43.59
CA SER A 391 11.72 -50.47 43.07
C SER A 391 11.86 -50.47 41.55
N LEU A 392 12.40 -51.55 40.97
CA LEU A 392 12.46 -51.74 39.53
C LEU A 392 11.06 -51.85 38.90
N GLU A 393 10.10 -52.53 39.54
CA GLU A 393 8.73 -52.63 39.03
C GLU A 393 8.01 -51.26 39.07
N LYS A 394 8.26 -50.44 40.11
CA LYS A 394 7.76 -49.06 40.17
C LYS A 394 8.38 -48.18 39.08
N ASN A 395 9.68 -48.30 38.84
CA ASN A 395 10.36 -47.56 37.77
C ASN A 395 9.85 -47.98 36.39
N LYS A 396 9.62 -49.28 36.18
CA LYS A 396 9.01 -49.81 34.95
C LYS A 396 7.60 -49.23 34.73
N GLN A 397 6.75 -49.20 35.75
CA GLN A 397 5.41 -48.59 35.63
C GLN A 397 5.48 -47.09 35.32
N ARG A 398 6.41 -46.35 35.94
CA ARG A 398 6.63 -44.93 35.64
C ARG A 398 7.06 -44.72 34.19
N LEU A 399 8.08 -45.46 33.74
CA LEU A 399 8.57 -45.39 32.36
C LEU A 399 7.49 -45.80 31.35
N GLN A 400 6.64 -46.76 31.69
CA GLN A 400 5.52 -47.17 30.84
C GLN A 400 4.44 -46.07 30.74
N GLY A 401 4.20 -45.31 31.82
CA GLY A 401 3.36 -44.11 31.79
C GLY A 401 3.97 -42.99 30.94
N GLU A 402 5.25 -42.68 31.12
CA GLU A 402 5.99 -41.68 30.34
C GLU A 402 5.96 -42.02 28.83
N VAL A 403 6.15 -43.30 28.46
CA VAL A 403 6.01 -43.75 27.06
C VAL A 403 4.59 -43.54 26.54
N GLY A 404 3.57 -43.82 27.34
CA GLY A 404 2.16 -43.57 26.97
C GLY A 404 1.89 -42.09 26.70
N GLU A 405 2.37 -41.19 27.57
CA GLU A 405 2.24 -39.74 27.38
C GLU A 405 3.00 -39.25 26.14
N LEU A 406 4.23 -39.73 25.91
CA LEU A 406 5.01 -39.40 24.73
C LEU A 406 4.35 -39.89 23.42
N CYS A 407 3.71 -41.07 23.44
CA CYS A 407 2.92 -41.54 22.29
C CYS A 407 1.72 -40.61 22.01
N MET A 408 1.00 -40.16 23.05
CA MET A 408 -0.11 -39.23 22.88
C MET A 408 0.35 -37.87 22.34
N ASP A 409 1.50 -37.37 22.80
CA ASP A 409 2.05 -36.10 22.32
C ASP A 409 2.61 -36.23 20.90
N LEU A 410 3.16 -37.38 20.53
CA LEU A 410 3.53 -37.70 19.14
C LEU A 410 2.30 -37.71 18.22
N ASP A 411 1.19 -38.32 18.64
CA ASP A 411 -0.05 -38.33 17.87
C ASP A 411 -0.64 -36.92 17.71
N LYS A 412 -0.61 -36.10 18.76
CA LYS A 412 -0.99 -34.68 18.67
C LYS A 412 -0.08 -33.92 17.72
N ALA A 413 1.24 -34.05 17.84
CA ALA A 413 2.20 -33.39 16.96
C ALA A 413 2.03 -33.82 15.49
N SER A 414 1.78 -35.11 15.25
CA SER A 414 1.47 -35.68 13.94
C SER A 414 0.18 -35.07 13.35
N SER A 415 -0.88 -34.96 14.15
CA SER A 415 -2.15 -34.33 13.72
C SER A 415 -1.99 -32.85 13.40
N CYS A 416 -1.21 -32.11 14.19
CA CYS A 416 -0.86 -30.72 13.92
C CYS A 416 -0.04 -30.60 12.63
N GLY A 417 0.92 -31.50 12.41
CA GLY A 417 1.70 -31.58 11.17
C GLY A 417 0.80 -31.78 9.94
N GLN A 418 -0.14 -32.72 10.00
CA GLN A 418 -1.10 -32.94 8.90
C GLN A 418 -2.02 -31.73 8.64
N ALA A 419 -2.43 -31.02 9.69
CA ALA A 419 -3.24 -29.82 9.56
C ALA A 419 -2.45 -28.66 8.91
N LEU A 420 -1.18 -28.51 9.28
CA LEU A 420 -0.28 -27.52 8.67
C LEU A 420 0.03 -27.86 7.22
N ASP A 421 0.26 -29.13 6.88
CA ASP A 421 0.52 -29.57 5.50
C ASP A 421 -0.70 -29.30 4.59
N LYS A 422 -1.92 -29.52 5.10
CA LYS A 422 -3.15 -29.13 4.39
C LYS A 422 -3.24 -27.62 4.17
N LYS A 423 -2.93 -26.81 5.18
CA LYS A 423 -2.92 -25.33 5.05
C LYS A 423 -1.86 -24.85 4.07
N GLN A 424 -0.67 -25.45 4.10
CA GLN A 424 0.41 -25.15 3.17
C GLN A 424 -0.03 -25.39 1.73
N ARG A 425 -0.63 -26.55 1.42
CA ARG A 425 -1.13 -26.85 0.07
C ARG A 425 -2.21 -25.87 -0.41
N VAL A 426 -3.07 -25.40 0.50
CA VAL A 426 -4.09 -24.38 0.17
C VAL A 426 -3.43 -23.04 -0.17
N LEU A 427 -2.43 -22.62 0.61
CA LEU A 427 -1.68 -21.39 0.36
C LEU A 427 -0.85 -21.49 -0.93
N GLU A 428 -0.21 -22.63 -1.19
CA GLU A 428 0.52 -22.88 -2.44
C GLU A 428 -0.40 -22.80 -3.65
N LYS A 429 -1.62 -23.35 -3.56
CA LYS A 429 -2.64 -23.21 -4.61
C LYS A 429 -3.03 -21.74 -4.80
N GLN A 430 -3.34 -21.01 -3.73
CA GLN A 430 -3.69 -19.58 -3.82
C GLN A 430 -2.55 -18.75 -4.42
N LEU A 431 -1.30 -19.03 -4.05
CA LEU A 431 -0.13 -18.38 -4.64
C LEU A 431 0.02 -18.70 -6.12
N GLY A 432 -0.27 -19.94 -6.54
CA GLY A 432 -0.35 -20.33 -7.95
C GLY A 432 -1.40 -19.52 -8.71
N ASP A 433 -2.62 -19.44 -8.18
CA ASP A 433 -3.73 -18.69 -8.78
C ASP A 433 -3.40 -17.18 -8.90
N TRP A 434 -2.74 -16.59 -7.90
CA TRP A 434 -2.30 -15.19 -7.94
C TRP A 434 -1.16 -14.95 -8.93
N ARG A 435 -0.20 -15.87 -9.04
CA ARG A 435 0.87 -15.79 -10.05
C ARG A 435 0.30 -15.84 -11.46
N GLN A 436 -0.64 -16.76 -11.72
CA GLN A 436 -1.31 -16.85 -13.00
C GLN A 436 -2.04 -15.54 -13.35
N LYS A 437 -2.76 -14.94 -12.40
CA LYS A 437 -3.41 -13.64 -12.61
C LYS A 437 -2.41 -12.52 -12.92
N CYS A 438 -1.24 -12.52 -12.27
CA CYS A 438 -0.19 -11.55 -12.58
C CYS A 438 0.35 -11.75 -13.99
N GLU A 439 0.57 -12.98 -14.43
CA GLU A 439 1.00 -13.30 -15.79
C GLU A 439 -0.04 -12.89 -16.85
N GLU A 440 -1.33 -13.13 -16.58
CA GLU A 440 -2.44 -12.69 -17.44
C GLU A 440 -2.49 -11.16 -17.56
N LEU A 441 -2.37 -10.42 -16.44
CA LEU A 441 -2.34 -8.95 -16.46
C LEU A 441 -1.11 -8.40 -17.21
N VAL A 442 0.06 -9.04 -17.08
CA VAL A 442 1.25 -8.65 -17.83
C VAL A 442 1.02 -8.84 -19.33
N ALA A 443 0.44 -9.96 -19.74
CA ALA A 443 0.10 -10.22 -21.14
C ALA A 443 -0.91 -9.20 -21.69
N GLU A 444 -1.92 -8.81 -20.91
CA GLU A 444 -2.88 -7.76 -21.29
C GLU A 444 -2.20 -6.40 -21.47
N VAL A 445 -1.28 -6.02 -20.56
CA VAL A 445 -0.50 -4.77 -20.68
C VAL A 445 0.38 -4.78 -21.92
N GLU A 446 1.07 -5.89 -22.22
CA GLU A 446 1.87 -6.02 -23.44
C GLU A 446 1.01 -5.91 -24.70
N ALA A 447 -0.20 -6.48 -24.69
CA ALA A 447 -1.17 -6.36 -25.77
C ALA A 447 -1.62 -4.90 -25.96
N CYS A 448 -2.00 -4.20 -24.88
CA CYS A 448 -2.40 -2.79 -24.91
C CYS A 448 -1.27 -1.88 -25.42
N GLN A 449 -0.03 -2.15 -25.01
CA GLN A 449 1.14 -1.41 -25.50
C GLN A 449 1.38 -1.64 -26.99
N LYS A 450 1.19 -2.88 -27.47
CA LYS A 450 1.30 -3.21 -28.90
C LYS A 450 0.24 -2.48 -29.72
N GLU A 451 -1.01 -2.46 -29.26
CA GLU A 451 -2.12 -1.72 -29.90
C GLU A 451 -1.86 -0.21 -29.90
N SER A 452 -1.36 0.35 -28.79
CA SER A 452 -0.97 1.76 -28.71
C SER A 452 0.11 2.12 -29.74
N ARG A 453 1.13 1.26 -29.91
CA ARG A 453 2.16 1.45 -30.95
C ARG A 453 1.59 1.34 -32.36
N GLN A 454 0.64 0.44 -32.59
CA GLN A 454 -0.04 0.30 -33.86
C GLN A 454 -0.84 1.58 -34.19
N HIS A 455 -1.64 2.08 -33.25
CA HIS A 455 -2.39 3.32 -33.43
C HIS A 455 -1.50 4.55 -33.61
N ALA A 456 -0.35 4.61 -32.94
CA ALA A 456 0.64 5.66 -33.20
C ALA A 456 1.17 5.60 -34.65
N GLY A 457 1.37 4.39 -35.19
CA GLY A 457 1.74 4.19 -36.60
C GLY A 457 0.62 4.58 -37.57
N GLU A 458 -0.64 4.26 -37.26
CA GLU A 458 -1.81 4.68 -38.06
C GLU A 458 -1.99 6.20 -38.05
N LEU A 459 -1.82 6.83 -36.89
CA LEU A 459 -1.87 8.29 -36.74
C LEU A 459 -0.77 8.97 -37.58
N PHE A 460 0.44 8.41 -37.59
CA PHE A 460 1.52 8.94 -38.43
C PHE A 460 1.16 8.87 -39.91
N LYS A 461 0.65 7.74 -40.39
CA LYS A 461 0.19 7.59 -41.78
C LYS A 461 -0.92 8.59 -42.12
N LEU A 462 -1.89 8.78 -41.22
CA LEU A 462 -2.99 9.72 -41.43
C LEU A 462 -2.51 11.18 -41.49
N LYS A 463 -1.52 11.55 -40.66
CA LYS A 463 -0.87 12.87 -40.71
C LYS A 463 -0.17 13.10 -42.05
N THR A 464 0.61 12.12 -42.53
CA THR A 464 1.26 12.21 -43.84
C THR A 464 0.23 12.37 -44.96
N ALA A 465 -0.85 11.58 -44.95
CA ALA A 465 -1.93 11.71 -45.95
C ALA A 465 -2.67 13.06 -45.87
N HIS A 466 -2.79 13.65 -44.68
CA HIS A 466 -3.36 14.98 -44.50
C HIS A 466 -2.45 16.08 -45.05
N GLU A 467 -1.14 15.98 -44.81
CA GLU A 467 -0.13 16.89 -45.38
C GLU A 467 -0.14 16.82 -46.91
N GLU A 468 -0.20 15.63 -47.50
CA GLU A 468 -0.33 15.44 -48.95
C GLU A 468 -1.63 16.07 -49.50
N CYS A 469 -2.76 15.93 -48.80
CA CYS A 469 -4.02 16.58 -49.17
C CYS A 469 -3.92 18.13 -49.13
N LEU A 470 -3.19 18.69 -48.16
CA LEU A 470 -2.97 20.13 -48.06
C LEU A 470 -2.09 20.66 -49.20
N GLU A 471 -1.03 19.94 -49.56
CA GLU A 471 -0.19 20.29 -50.72
C GLU A 471 -0.99 20.27 -52.03
N GLN A 472 -1.89 19.28 -52.19
CA GLN A 472 -2.81 19.22 -53.32
C GLN A 472 -3.81 20.38 -53.33
N LEU A 473 -4.37 20.76 -52.17
CA LEU A 473 -5.25 21.92 -52.05
C LEU A 473 -4.55 23.21 -52.46
N ASP A 474 -3.30 23.39 -52.03
CA ASP A 474 -2.50 24.57 -52.38
C ASP A 474 -2.10 24.57 -53.86
N ALA A 475 -1.92 23.40 -54.49
CA ALA A 475 -1.78 23.30 -55.95
C ALA A 475 -3.04 23.79 -56.67
N VAL A 476 -4.22 23.30 -56.28
CA VAL A 476 -5.50 23.72 -56.88
C VAL A 476 -5.74 25.22 -56.68
N ARG A 477 -5.34 25.80 -55.54
CA ARG A 477 -5.44 27.25 -55.31
C ARG A 477 -4.54 28.06 -56.24
N ARG A 478 -3.33 27.58 -56.54
CA ARG A 478 -2.44 28.22 -57.51
C ARG A 478 -3.04 28.17 -58.91
N ASP A 479 -3.58 27.03 -59.32
CA ASP A 479 -4.22 26.87 -60.63
C ASP A 479 -5.46 27.78 -60.75
N SER A 480 -6.30 27.84 -59.72
CA SER A 480 -7.47 28.73 -59.68
C SER A 480 -7.09 30.21 -59.83
N LYS A 481 -5.97 30.62 -59.22
CA LYS A 481 -5.45 31.98 -59.35
C LYS A 481 -4.92 32.24 -60.77
N ALA A 482 -4.21 31.29 -61.37
CA ALA A 482 -3.74 31.40 -62.75
C ALA A 482 -4.91 31.55 -63.74
N TYR A 483 -5.98 30.76 -63.59
CA TYR A 483 -7.17 30.90 -64.43
C TYR A 483 -7.92 32.22 -64.23
N GLN A 484 -7.92 32.78 -63.01
CA GLN A 484 -8.49 34.12 -62.77
C GLN A 484 -7.71 35.22 -63.49
N GLU A 485 -6.38 35.13 -63.53
CA GLU A 485 -5.51 36.05 -64.26
C GLU A 485 -5.75 35.95 -65.78
N GLU A 486 -5.88 34.73 -66.32
CA GLU A 486 -6.24 34.52 -67.74
C GLU A 486 -7.61 35.11 -68.13
N ILE A 487 -8.60 35.01 -67.24
CA ILE A 487 -9.94 35.60 -67.47
C ILE A 487 -9.86 37.13 -67.52
N ALA A 488 -9.03 37.74 -66.68
CA ALA A 488 -8.83 39.19 -66.66
C ALA A 488 -8.18 39.68 -67.97
N ASP A 489 -7.15 38.98 -68.45
CA ASP A 489 -6.47 39.33 -69.70
C ASP A 489 -7.40 39.21 -70.93
N LEU A 490 -8.31 38.23 -70.94
CA LEU A 490 -9.32 38.08 -72.00
C LEU A 490 -10.41 39.16 -71.95
N ALA A 491 -10.78 39.63 -70.75
CA ALA A 491 -11.72 40.72 -70.58
C ALA A 491 -11.16 42.06 -71.10
N ASP A 492 -9.86 42.30 -70.92
CA ASP A 492 -9.17 43.48 -71.43
C ASP A 492 -9.08 43.48 -72.98
N GLN A 493 -8.92 42.31 -73.60
CA GLN A 493 -8.96 42.19 -75.07
C GLN A 493 -10.34 42.48 -75.68
N LEU A 494 -11.42 42.20 -74.94
CA LEU A 494 -12.80 42.53 -75.35
C LEU A 494 -13.08 44.04 -75.27
N SER A 495 -12.48 44.73 -74.31
CA SER A 495 -12.59 46.18 -74.12
C SER A 495 -12.04 46.98 -75.32
N ASP A 496 -10.93 46.52 -75.91
CA ASP A 496 -10.32 47.19 -77.08
C ASP A 496 -11.08 46.96 -78.41
N GLY A 497 -11.97 45.96 -78.48
CA GLY A 497 -12.84 45.70 -79.63
C GLY A 497 -13.97 46.74 -79.84
N GLY A 498 -14.34 47.50 -78.79
CA GLY A 498 -15.45 48.47 -78.84
C GLY A 498 -15.17 49.74 -79.66
N LYS A 499 -13.90 50.04 -79.96
CA LYS A 499 -13.49 51.24 -80.72
C LYS A 499 -13.76 51.14 -82.23
N ASN A 500 -13.99 49.92 -82.76
CA ASN A 500 -14.30 49.68 -84.17
C ASN A 500 -15.80 49.78 -84.52
N VAL A 501 -16.68 50.01 -83.54
CA VAL A 501 -18.14 50.05 -83.73
C VAL A 501 -18.65 51.38 -84.31
N HIS A 502 -17.83 52.44 -84.28
CA HIS A 502 -18.19 53.75 -84.85
C HIS A 502 -18.40 53.75 -86.38
N GLU A 503 -17.95 52.71 -87.10
CA GLU A 503 -18.18 52.53 -88.54
C GLU A 503 -19.60 52.02 -88.88
N LEU A 504 -20.39 51.57 -87.88
CA LEU A 504 -21.81 51.21 -88.04
C LEU A 504 -22.78 52.40 -87.95
N GLN A 505 -22.26 53.64 -87.93
CA GLN A 505 -23.01 54.87 -88.20
C GLN A 505 -23.64 54.91 -89.61
N LYS A 506 -23.34 53.94 -90.48
CA LYS A 506 -23.96 53.76 -91.81
C LYS A 506 -25.32 53.05 -91.77
N ALA A 507 -25.64 52.27 -90.72
CA ALA A 507 -26.95 51.64 -90.54
C ALA A 507 -28.03 52.62 -90.04
N LYS A 508 -27.60 53.77 -89.51
CA LYS A 508 -28.39 54.88 -88.97
C LYS A 508 -29.49 55.43 -89.90
N LYS A 509 -29.31 55.38 -91.23
CA LYS A 509 -30.26 55.96 -92.19
C LYS A 509 -31.48 55.07 -92.51
N LYS A 510 -31.49 53.81 -92.07
CA LYS A 510 -32.62 52.88 -92.28
C LYS A 510 -33.65 52.92 -91.14
N ILE A 511 -33.20 53.37 -89.97
CA ILE A 511 -33.98 53.49 -88.72
C ILE A 511 -34.78 54.82 -88.66
N GLU A 512 -34.40 55.82 -89.46
CA GLU A 512 -35.12 57.12 -89.52
C GLU A 512 -36.54 57.01 -90.10
N MET A 513 -36.87 55.93 -90.81
CA MET A 513 -38.22 55.67 -91.33
C MET A 513 -39.10 54.87 -90.35
N GLU A 514 -38.50 54.00 -89.52
CA GLU A 514 -39.19 53.30 -88.42
C GLU A 514 -39.45 54.24 -87.22
N LYS A 515 -38.73 55.35 -87.16
CA LYS A 515 -38.85 56.42 -86.15
C LYS A 515 -40.20 57.14 -86.18
N GLU A 516 -40.79 57.38 -87.35
CA GLU A 516 -42.04 58.16 -87.46
C GLU A 516 -43.28 57.35 -87.00
N GLU A 517 -43.26 56.02 -87.13
CA GLU A 517 -44.32 55.14 -86.59
C GLU A 517 -44.16 54.88 -85.08
N ILE A 518 -42.92 54.86 -84.57
CA ILE A 518 -42.63 54.77 -83.14
C ILE A 518 -42.95 56.09 -82.41
N GLN A 519 -42.86 57.25 -83.07
CA GLN A 519 -43.08 58.55 -82.44
C GLN A 519 -44.51 58.74 -81.90
N ALA A 520 -45.52 58.12 -82.52
CA ALA A 520 -46.88 58.12 -82.00
C ALA A 520 -47.09 57.18 -80.81
N SER A 521 -46.38 56.04 -80.78
CA SER A 521 -46.32 55.13 -79.62
C SER A 521 -45.48 55.71 -78.48
N LEU A 522 -44.51 56.57 -78.82
CA LEU A 522 -43.58 57.19 -77.90
C LEU A 522 -44.30 58.23 -77.04
N GLU A 523 -45.11 59.12 -77.62
CA GLU A 523 -45.86 60.15 -76.87
C GLU A 523 -46.82 59.53 -75.81
N GLU A 524 -47.41 58.38 -76.11
CA GLU A 524 -48.28 57.65 -75.17
C GLU A 524 -47.47 56.95 -74.05
N SER A 525 -46.28 56.46 -74.38
CA SER A 525 -45.34 55.91 -73.41
C SER A 525 -44.57 56.98 -72.61
N GLU A 526 -44.39 58.18 -73.15
CA GLU A 526 -43.73 59.33 -72.50
C GLU A 526 -44.60 59.88 -71.36
N ALA A 527 -45.93 59.92 -71.53
CA ALA A 527 -46.85 60.26 -70.44
C ALA A 527 -46.84 59.24 -69.28
N ALA A 528 -46.67 57.94 -69.60
CA ALA A 528 -46.51 56.89 -68.60
C ALA A 528 -45.10 56.91 -67.95
N LEU A 529 -44.08 57.26 -68.74
CA LEU A 529 -42.71 57.41 -68.30
C LEU A 529 -42.56 58.62 -67.37
N GLU A 530 -43.16 59.79 -67.64
CA GLU A 530 -43.13 60.94 -66.71
C GLU A 530 -43.73 60.62 -65.33
N ALA A 531 -44.78 59.80 -65.30
CA ALA A 531 -45.41 59.34 -64.06
C ALA A 531 -44.52 58.36 -63.28
N GLU A 532 -43.81 57.46 -63.98
CA GLU A 532 -42.86 56.53 -63.37
C GLU A 532 -41.52 57.20 -63.04
N GLU A 533 -41.02 58.15 -63.83
CA GLU A 533 -39.85 58.99 -63.53
C GLU A 533 -40.07 59.83 -62.27
N SER A 534 -41.29 60.36 -62.08
CA SER A 534 -41.68 61.05 -60.85
C SER A 534 -41.75 60.15 -59.61
N LYS A 535 -41.99 58.84 -59.78
CA LYS A 535 -41.89 57.84 -58.70
C LYS A 535 -40.44 57.38 -58.49
N VAL A 536 -39.68 57.19 -59.56
CA VAL A 536 -38.27 56.82 -59.53
C VAL A 536 -37.43 57.93 -58.92
N LEU A 537 -37.71 59.21 -59.18
CA LEU A 537 -37.07 60.34 -58.51
C LEU A 537 -37.35 60.36 -57.00
N ARG A 538 -38.60 60.06 -56.58
CA ARG A 538 -38.93 59.91 -55.16
C ARG A 538 -38.23 58.72 -54.52
N LEU A 539 -38.26 57.56 -55.17
CA LEU A 539 -37.56 56.36 -54.70
C LEU A 539 -36.04 56.52 -54.74
N GLN A 540 -35.47 57.28 -55.67
CA GLN A 540 -34.05 57.64 -55.70
C GLN A 540 -33.69 58.60 -54.57
N GLN A 541 -34.55 59.58 -54.27
CA GLN A 541 -34.37 60.46 -53.11
C GLN A 541 -34.45 59.67 -51.80
N GLU A 542 -35.45 58.80 -51.63
CA GLU A 542 -35.60 57.90 -50.47
C GLU A 542 -34.42 56.90 -50.36
N LEU A 543 -33.96 56.34 -51.48
CA LEU A 543 -32.79 55.46 -51.52
C LEU A 543 -31.50 56.23 -51.22
N SER A 544 -31.35 57.46 -51.69
CA SER A 544 -30.19 58.31 -51.37
C SER A 544 -30.19 58.70 -49.89
N GLN A 545 -31.35 59.02 -49.33
CA GLN A 545 -31.51 59.32 -47.91
C GLN A 545 -31.23 58.08 -47.04
N SER A 546 -31.76 56.91 -47.44
CA SER A 546 -31.49 55.64 -46.77
C SER A 546 -30.02 55.21 -46.87
N LYS A 547 -29.34 55.48 -47.99
CA LYS A 547 -27.91 55.27 -48.15
C LYS A 547 -27.10 56.16 -47.21
N VAL A 548 -27.40 57.46 -47.14
CA VAL A 548 -26.75 58.39 -46.21
C VAL A 548 -27.00 57.98 -44.75
N ASP A 549 -28.22 57.55 -44.41
CA ASP A 549 -28.53 57.06 -43.06
C ASP A 549 -27.84 55.74 -42.72
N MET A 550 -27.67 54.84 -43.71
CA MET A 550 -26.90 53.61 -43.55
C MET A 550 -25.39 53.87 -43.47
N GLU A 551 -24.84 54.77 -44.27
CA GLU A 551 -23.44 55.20 -44.20
C GLU A 551 -23.14 55.85 -42.85
N ARG A 552 -24.04 56.70 -42.34
CA ARG A 552 -23.90 57.28 -40.99
C ARG A 552 -23.92 56.21 -39.90
N ARG A 553 -24.85 55.25 -39.96
CA ARG A 553 -24.89 54.13 -38.99
C ARG A 553 -23.68 53.20 -39.10
N LEU A 554 -23.19 52.98 -40.32
CA LEU A 554 -21.98 52.19 -40.56
C LEU A 554 -20.77 52.89 -39.94
N GLN A 555 -20.64 54.19 -40.14
CA GLN A 555 -19.55 54.99 -39.59
C GLN A 555 -19.59 55.06 -38.06
N GLU A 556 -20.78 55.22 -37.46
CA GLU A 556 -20.96 55.11 -36.00
C GLU A 556 -20.54 53.72 -35.49
N LYS A 557 -20.86 52.65 -36.21
CA LYS A 557 -20.45 51.28 -35.86
C LYS A 557 -18.96 51.02 -36.06
N GLU A 558 -18.35 51.62 -37.07
CA GLU A 558 -16.91 51.55 -37.31
C GLU A 558 -16.14 52.29 -36.21
N GLU A 559 -16.61 53.47 -35.78
CA GLU A 559 -16.04 54.22 -34.67
C GLU A 559 -16.17 53.48 -33.32
N GLU A 560 -17.32 52.84 -33.06
CA GLU A 560 -17.52 51.96 -31.89
C GLU A 560 -16.57 50.75 -31.92
N ALA A 561 -16.42 50.11 -33.09
CA ALA A 561 -15.52 48.97 -33.27
C ALA A 561 -14.03 49.38 -33.14
N GLU A 562 -13.67 50.56 -33.61
CA GLU A 562 -12.32 51.10 -33.50
C GLU A 562 -12.00 51.51 -32.04
N ALA A 563 -12.97 52.06 -31.32
CA ALA A 563 -12.86 52.32 -29.89
C ALA A 563 -12.71 51.02 -29.07
N ALA A 564 -13.47 49.98 -29.41
CA ALA A 564 -13.34 48.65 -28.80
C ALA A 564 -11.97 48.02 -29.10
N ARG A 565 -11.48 48.09 -30.35
CA ARG A 565 -10.13 47.63 -30.70
C ARG A 565 -9.05 48.38 -29.92
N LYS A 566 -9.13 49.70 -29.80
CA LYS A 566 -8.15 50.49 -29.02
C LYS A 566 -8.17 50.13 -27.54
N ASN A 567 -9.33 49.85 -26.95
CA ASN A 567 -9.42 49.36 -25.57
C ASN A 567 -8.85 47.96 -25.41
N HIS A 568 -9.17 47.02 -26.31
CA HIS A 568 -8.60 45.68 -26.27
C HIS A 568 -7.08 45.69 -26.49
N GLN A 569 -6.57 46.56 -27.37
CA GLN A 569 -5.14 46.76 -27.59
C GLN A 569 -4.43 47.26 -26.33
N ARG A 570 -5.01 48.23 -25.60
CA ARG A 570 -4.46 48.70 -24.32
C ARG A 570 -4.45 47.60 -23.25
N VAL A 571 -5.47 46.76 -23.21
CA VAL A 571 -5.52 45.60 -22.28
C VAL A 571 -4.44 44.58 -22.63
N LEU A 572 -4.24 44.30 -23.92
CA LEU A 572 -3.17 43.42 -24.41
C LEU A 572 -1.79 43.97 -24.07
N GLU A 573 -1.55 45.27 -24.27
CA GLU A 573 -0.29 45.93 -23.92
C GLU A 573 -0.02 45.91 -22.40
N SER A 574 -1.06 46.08 -21.58
CA SER A 574 -0.96 45.95 -20.12
C SER A 574 -0.64 44.51 -19.70
N LEU A 575 -1.30 43.52 -20.29
CA LEU A 575 -1.04 42.10 -20.00
C LEU A 575 0.36 41.67 -20.48
N GLN A 576 0.81 42.18 -21.63
CA GLN A 576 2.15 41.97 -22.15
C GLN A 576 3.22 42.56 -21.21
N ALA A 577 2.99 43.76 -20.67
CA ALA A 577 3.89 44.35 -19.68
C ALA A 577 3.95 43.53 -18.37
N SER A 578 2.82 43.01 -17.90
CA SER A 578 2.80 42.09 -16.74
C SER A 578 3.52 40.77 -17.02
N LEU A 579 3.36 40.22 -18.22
CA LEU A 579 4.05 39.00 -18.65
C LEU A 579 5.57 39.21 -18.73
N ASP A 580 6.03 40.35 -19.26
CA ASP A 580 7.46 40.67 -19.34
C ASP A 580 8.10 40.83 -17.95
N VAL A 581 7.35 41.36 -16.97
CA VAL A 581 7.77 41.41 -15.56
C VAL A 581 7.86 40.02 -14.94
N GLU A 582 6.88 39.14 -15.19
CA GLU A 582 6.95 37.75 -14.73
C GLU A 582 8.10 36.97 -15.37
N VAL A 583 8.36 37.16 -16.66
CA VAL A 583 9.47 36.50 -17.37
C VAL A 583 10.81 36.94 -16.79
N LYS A 584 10.98 38.23 -16.46
CA LYS A 584 12.17 38.73 -15.75
C LYS A 584 12.29 38.15 -14.34
N GLY A 585 11.19 38.11 -13.59
CA GLY A 585 11.15 37.47 -12.25
C GLY A 585 11.51 35.99 -12.28
N ARG A 586 11.02 35.24 -13.27
CA ARG A 586 11.39 33.82 -13.48
C ARG A 586 12.86 33.66 -13.85
N ALA A 587 13.42 34.56 -14.67
CA ALA A 587 14.83 34.54 -15.03
C ALA A 587 15.75 34.82 -13.83
N GLU A 588 15.37 35.73 -12.94
CA GLU A 588 16.10 36.01 -11.70
C GLU A 588 15.99 34.86 -10.69
N ALA A 589 14.79 34.29 -10.52
CA ALA A 589 14.59 33.10 -9.69
C ALA A 589 15.40 31.90 -10.19
N ALA A 590 15.48 31.70 -11.51
CA ALA A 590 16.30 30.63 -12.11
C ALA A 590 17.80 30.84 -11.88
N LYS A 591 18.28 32.09 -11.90
CA LYS A 591 19.69 32.41 -11.56
C LYS A 591 19.98 32.15 -10.08
N LEU A 592 19.06 32.54 -9.19
CA LEU A 592 19.20 32.29 -7.76
C LEU A 592 19.21 30.78 -7.46
N ARG A 593 18.31 30.03 -8.12
CA ARG A 593 18.24 28.57 -8.01
C ARG A 593 19.54 27.90 -8.47
N LYS A 594 20.11 28.29 -9.61
CA LYS A 594 21.40 27.76 -10.07
C LYS A 594 22.55 28.06 -9.11
N LYS A 595 22.51 29.24 -8.46
CA LYS A 595 23.50 29.60 -7.44
C LYS A 595 23.37 28.72 -6.19
N LEU A 596 22.15 28.50 -5.70
CA LEU A 596 21.89 27.61 -4.58
C LEU A 596 22.24 26.14 -4.90
N GLU A 597 21.96 25.68 -6.11
CA GLU A 597 22.37 24.35 -6.58
C GLU A 597 23.91 24.20 -6.62
N ALA A 598 24.63 25.25 -7.02
CA ALA A 598 26.09 25.28 -6.98
C ALA A 598 26.63 25.28 -5.53
N ASP A 599 26.05 26.10 -4.64
CA ASP A 599 26.43 26.16 -3.23
C ASP A 599 26.16 24.81 -2.52
N ILE A 600 25.04 24.14 -2.84
CA ILE A 600 24.74 22.79 -2.34
C ILE A 600 25.77 21.78 -2.85
N SER A 601 26.11 21.83 -4.14
CA SER A 601 27.13 20.94 -4.72
C SER A 601 28.50 21.12 -4.06
N GLU A 602 28.86 22.36 -3.70
CA GLU A 602 30.11 22.66 -2.99
C GLU A 602 30.09 22.15 -1.54
N LEU A 603 28.97 22.30 -0.84
CA LEU A 603 28.78 21.78 0.51
C LEU A 603 28.77 20.24 0.53
N GLU A 604 28.17 19.59 -0.47
CA GLU A 604 28.20 18.13 -0.65
C GLU A 604 29.64 17.63 -0.85
N LEU A 605 30.42 18.32 -1.70
CA LEU A 605 31.83 18.00 -1.90
C LEU A 605 32.65 18.17 -0.61
N GLN A 606 32.40 19.22 0.17
CA GLN A 606 33.07 19.44 1.46
C GLN A 606 32.67 18.36 2.49
N MET A 607 31.39 17.97 2.53
CA MET A 607 30.92 16.90 3.40
C MET A 607 31.56 15.55 3.02
N ASP A 608 31.68 15.24 1.74
CA ASP A 608 32.35 14.02 1.26
C ASP A 608 33.84 13.99 1.63
N LEU A 609 34.53 15.13 1.50
CA LEU A 609 35.93 15.26 1.91
C LEU A 609 36.10 15.08 3.44
N LEU A 610 35.24 15.71 4.24
CA LEU A 610 35.26 15.55 5.70
C LEU A 610 34.91 14.12 6.12
N THR A 611 33.97 13.48 5.43
CA THR A 611 33.58 12.08 5.69
C THR A 611 34.72 11.13 5.34
N LYS A 612 35.38 11.31 4.20
CA LYS A 612 36.59 10.54 3.84
C LYS A 612 37.69 10.70 4.88
N ASN A 613 38.02 11.94 5.27
CA ASN A 613 39.00 12.20 6.34
C ASN A 613 38.61 11.53 7.66
N ASN A 614 37.33 11.56 8.04
CA ASN A 614 36.85 10.90 9.24
C ASN A 614 36.97 9.37 9.16
N THR A 615 36.70 8.78 7.99
CA THR A 615 36.93 7.33 7.79
C THR A 615 38.41 6.95 7.84
N GLU A 616 39.31 7.79 7.33
CA GLU A 616 40.76 7.58 7.42
C GLU A 616 41.28 7.72 8.86
N LEU A 617 40.82 8.75 9.58
CA LEU A 617 41.12 8.91 11.00
C LEU A 617 40.60 7.73 11.82
N ASN A 618 39.40 7.22 11.54
CA ASN A 618 38.87 6.03 12.20
C ASN A 618 39.66 4.75 11.87
N LYS A 619 40.13 4.59 10.63
CA LYS A 619 41.02 3.48 10.25
C LYS A 619 42.35 3.56 11.00
N ASN A 620 42.94 4.75 11.10
CA ASN A 620 44.16 4.98 11.88
C ASN A 620 43.93 4.71 13.37
N ASN A 621 42.80 5.14 13.93
CA ASN A 621 42.46 4.88 15.33
C ASN A 621 42.31 3.38 15.62
N ARG A 622 41.67 2.62 14.72
CA ARG A 622 41.59 1.15 14.82
C ARG A 622 42.95 0.50 14.70
N LYS A 623 43.83 1.01 13.83
CA LYS A 623 45.21 0.51 13.66
C LYS A 623 46.04 0.74 14.93
N ILE A 624 45.92 1.90 15.55
CA ILE A 624 46.58 2.24 16.82
C ILE A 624 45.99 1.41 17.98
N GLN A 625 44.67 1.19 18.02
CA GLN A 625 44.04 0.30 19.00
C GLN A 625 44.51 -1.16 18.86
N GLN A 626 44.64 -1.65 17.63
CA GLN A 626 45.15 -2.99 17.33
C GLN A 626 46.62 -3.11 17.81
N GLN A 627 47.46 -2.13 17.49
CA GLN A 627 48.85 -2.08 17.96
C GLN A 627 48.96 -2.02 19.48
N MET A 628 48.09 -1.26 20.18
CA MET A 628 48.06 -1.26 21.65
C MET A 628 47.70 -2.62 22.22
N LYS A 629 46.74 -3.34 21.62
CA LYS A 629 46.37 -4.69 22.06
C LYS A 629 47.48 -5.70 21.84
N GLU A 630 48.18 -5.60 20.72
CA GLU A 630 49.34 -6.45 20.40
C GLU A 630 50.49 -6.21 21.39
N MET A 631 50.79 -4.94 21.70
CA MET A 631 51.79 -4.58 22.71
C MET A 631 51.38 -5.00 24.14
N GLN A 632 50.08 -4.92 24.49
CA GLN A 632 49.57 -5.44 25.76
C GLN A 632 49.69 -6.96 25.86
N ALA A 633 49.36 -7.69 24.80
CA ALA A 633 49.49 -9.14 24.77
C ALA A 633 50.96 -9.58 24.90
N GLN A 634 51.87 -8.89 24.21
CA GLN A 634 53.32 -9.13 24.34
C GLN A 634 53.81 -8.84 25.76
N LEU A 635 53.35 -7.76 26.39
CA LEU A 635 53.70 -7.46 27.78
C LEU A 635 53.18 -8.54 28.76
N GLU A 636 51.95 -9.02 28.57
CA GLU A 636 51.37 -10.09 29.39
C GLU A 636 52.08 -11.44 29.20
N GLU A 637 52.58 -11.71 28.00
CA GLU A 637 53.35 -12.91 27.68
C GLU A 637 54.76 -12.85 28.28
N GLU A 638 55.43 -11.70 28.19
CA GLU A 638 56.69 -11.44 28.88
C GLU A 638 56.54 -11.52 30.41
N MET A 639 55.47 -10.96 30.98
CA MET A 639 55.20 -11.11 32.41
C MET A 639 54.96 -12.56 32.81
N ARG A 640 54.22 -13.34 32.01
CA ARG A 640 54.01 -14.78 32.26
C ARG A 640 55.31 -15.57 32.20
N SER A 641 56.12 -15.36 31.17
CA SER A 641 57.45 -15.96 31.05
C SER A 641 58.34 -15.59 32.23
N HIS A 642 58.30 -14.33 32.67
CA HIS A 642 59.08 -13.86 33.80
C HIS A 642 58.63 -14.49 35.14
N GLU A 643 57.32 -14.76 35.30
CA GLU A 643 56.78 -15.46 36.45
C GLU A 643 57.15 -16.95 36.45
N GLU A 644 57.08 -17.62 35.29
CA GLU A 644 57.54 -19.00 35.10
C GLU A 644 59.03 -19.16 35.42
N HIS A 645 59.87 -18.21 34.99
CA HIS A 645 61.29 -18.19 35.35
C HIS A 645 61.53 -17.94 36.84
N ARG A 646 60.71 -17.12 37.50
CA ARG A 646 60.75 -16.97 38.97
C ARG A 646 60.41 -18.26 39.69
N ASP A 647 59.36 -18.96 39.26
CA ASP A 647 58.96 -20.22 39.87
C ASP A 647 60.00 -21.32 39.67
N GLN A 648 60.63 -21.37 38.49
CA GLN A 648 61.76 -22.26 38.22
C GLN A 648 62.97 -21.94 39.11
N LEU A 649 63.30 -20.66 39.29
CA LEU A 649 64.38 -20.23 40.18
C LEU A 649 64.07 -20.62 41.64
N ALA A 650 62.86 -20.39 42.12
CA ALA A 650 62.43 -20.75 43.47
C ALA A 650 62.43 -22.27 43.70
N ALA A 651 62.11 -23.07 42.67
CA ALA A 651 62.19 -24.53 42.72
C ALA A 651 63.65 -25.01 42.78
N LEU A 652 64.55 -24.38 42.02
CA LEU A 652 65.99 -24.66 42.06
C LEU A 652 66.61 -24.27 43.41
N GLU A 653 66.26 -23.12 43.96
CA GLU A 653 66.70 -22.68 45.29
C GLU A 653 66.25 -23.67 46.39
N ARG A 654 64.99 -24.14 46.35
CA ARG A 654 64.50 -25.19 47.25
C ARG A 654 65.27 -26.50 47.11
N ARG A 655 65.61 -26.90 45.88
CA ARG A 655 66.40 -28.10 45.61
C ARG A 655 67.84 -27.97 46.12
N CYS A 656 68.46 -26.81 45.94
CA CYS A 656 69.77 -26.52 46.50
C CYS A 656 69.75 -26.54 48.04
N ALA A 657 68.72 -25.99 48.67
CA ALA A 657 68.58 -26.02 50.13
C ALA A 657 68.44 -27.46 50.68
N LEU A 658 67.68 -28.32 49.99
CA LEU A 658 67.58 -29.75 50.34
C LEU A 658 68.93 -30.46 50.22
N LEU A 659 69.67 -30.24 49.12
CA LEU A 659 71.00 -30.84 48.94
C LEU A 659 72.01 -30.38 50.00
N VAL A 660 71.91 -29.12 50.45
CA VAL A 660 72.74 -28.62 51.56
C VAL A 660 72.38 -29.31 52.88
N SER A 661 71.09 -29.51 53.16
CA SER A 661 70.64 -30.25 54.35
C SER A 661 71.08 -31.72 54.30
N GLU A 662 71.02 -32.38 53.14
CA GLU A 662 71.52 -33.76 52.96
C GLU A 662 73.05 -33.83 53.16
N ASP A 663 73.82 -32.85 52.69
CA ASP A 663 75.27 -32.74 52.92
C ASP A 663 75.61 -32.53 54.42
N GLU A 664 74.82 -31.73 55.13
CA GLU A 664 74.98 -31.54 56.58
C GLU A 664 74.62 -32.80 57.38
N GLU A 665 73.54 -33.50 57.02
CA GLU A 665 73.13 -34.77 57.64
C GLU A 665 74.18 -35.87 57.43
N THR A 666 74.74 -35.97 56.22
CA THR A 666 75.80 -36.94 55.91
C THR A 666 77.11 -36.59 56.61
N ARG A 667 77.48 -35.30 56.75
CA ARG A 667 78.61 -34.88 57.60
C ARG A 667 78.40 -35.23 59.07
N SER A 668 77.21 -34.96 59.62
CA SER A 668 76.88 -35.30 61.00
C SER A 668 76.94 -36.81 61.27
N ALA A 669 76.43 -37.62 60.32
CA ALA A 669 76.53 -39.07 60.37
C ALA A 669 78.00 -39.54 60.32
N LEU A 670 78.83 -38.94 59.46
CA LEU A 670 80.26 -39.24 59.38
C LEU A 670 80.98 -38.91 60.70
N GLU A 671 80.75 -37.72 61.28
CA GLU A 671 81.35 -37.35 62.58
C GLU A 671 80.91 -38.29 63.71
N SER A 672 79.65 -38.73 63.71
CA SER A 672 79.14 -39.74 64.65
C SER A 672 79.88 -41.08 64.49
N THR A 673 80.08 -41.53 63.25
CA THR A 673 80.84 -42.76 62.98
C THR A 673 82.32 -42.63 63.36
N GLU A 674 82.94 -41.45 63.19
CA GLU A 674 84.31 -41.22 63.64
C GLU A 674 84.43 -41.21 65.17
N ARG A 675 83.45 -40.65 65.89
CA ARG A 675 83.41 -40.69 67.36
C ARG A 675 83.28 -42.12 67.88
N THR A 676 82.40 -42.92 67.30
CA THR A 676 82.22 -44.35 67.66
C THR A 676 83.46 -45.18 67.32
N ARG A 677 84.11 -44.93 66.18
CA ARG A 677 85.39 -45.55 65.82
C ARG A 677 86.49 -45.23 66.85
N LYS A 678 86.63 -43.97 67.26
CA LYS A 678 87.61 -43.56 68.29
C LYS A 678 87.31 -44.17 69.67
N ALA A 679 86.04 -44.31 70.05
CA ALA A 679 85.66 -44.98 71.29
C ALA A 679 86.06 -46.45 71.29
N LEU A 680 85.86 -47.16 70.16
CA LEU A 680 86.28 -48.56 69.99
C LEU A 680 87.81 -48.72 69.98
N GLU A 681 88.55 -47.76 69.42
CA GLU A 681 90.03 -47.74 69.49
C GLU A 681 90.55 -47.58 70.94
N ILE A 682 89.87 -46.78 71.76
CA ILE A 682 90.19 -46.64 73.19
C ILE A 682 89.86 -47.92 73.97
N GLU A 683 88.74 -48.57 73.67
CA GLU A 683 88.40 -49.87 74.27
C GLU A 683 89.40 -50.97 73.88
N LEU A 684 89.91 -50.95 72.65
CA LEU A 684 90.98 -51.84 72.19
C LEU A 684 92.29 -51.57 72.94
N HIS A 685 92.64 -50.31 73.19
CA HIS A 685 93.82 -49.96 73.99
C HIS A 685 93.70 -50.44 75.45
N ASN A 686 92.55 -50.19 76.08
CA ASN A 686 92.25 -50.62 77.45
C ASN A 686 92.22 -52.14 77.62
N THR A 687 91.81 -52.89 76.60
CA THR A 687 91.85 -54.36 76.61
C THR A 687 93.27 -54.89 76.42
N THR A 688 94.13 -54.14 75.70
CA THR A 688 95.55 -54.47 75.54
C THR A 688 96.33 -54.26 76.83
N GLU A 689 96.04 -53.20 77.60
CA GLU A 689 96.63 -52.99 78.94
C GLU A 689 96.17 -54.05 79.95
N LYS A 690 94.87 -54.41 79.95
CA LYS A 690 94.34 -55.52 80.78
C LYS A 690 94.98 -56.87 80.44
N PHE A 691 95.35 -57.09 79.19
CA PHE A 691 96.04 -58.31 78.75
C PHE A 691 97.49 -58.38 79.29
N SER A 692 98.15 -57.23 79.42
CA SER A 692 99.49 -57.11 80.04
C SER A 692 99.44 -57.46 81.54
N ASP A 693 98.44 -56.96 82.27
CA ASP A 693 98.28 -57.24 83.71
C ASP A 693 97.91 -58.71 83.99
N LEU A 694 97.14 -59.35 83.09
CA LEU A 694 96.81 -60.78 83.15
C LEU A 694 98.00 -61.70 82.83
N HIS A 695 98.95 -61.25 82.00
CA HIS A 695 100.16 -62.00 81.67
C HIS A 695 101.08 -62.17 82.90
N ASP A 696 101.15 -61.15 83.76
CA ASP A 696 101.95 -61.19 85.00
C ASP A 696 101.27 -62.03 86.10
N GLN A 697 99.94 -62.12 86.13
CA GLN A 697 99.20 -63.03 87.01
C GLN A 697 99.24 -64.50 86.56
N PHE A 698 99.44 -64.75 85.26
CA PHE A 698 99.46 -66.08 84.66
C PHE A 698 100.69 -66.92 85.06
N GLN A 699 101.85 -66.28 85.30
CA GLN A 699 103.06 -66.96 85.78
C GLN A 699 102.91 -67.55 87.21
N LEU A 700 102.05 -66.95 88.04
CA LEU A 700 101.72 -67.45 89.39
C LEU A 700 100.74 -68.64 89.35
N SER A 701 99.81 -68.67 88.39
CA SER A 701 98.78 -69.71 88.25
C SER A 701 99.27 -71.02 87.62
N LEU A 702 100.42 -71.01 86.93
CA LEU A 702 101.05 -72.18 86.31
C LEU A 702 101.46 -73.29 87.31
N SER A 703 101.59 -72.94 88.59
CA SER A 703 101.86 -73.88 89.69
C SER A 703 100.60 -74.66 90.15
N GLY A 704 99.40 -74.10 89.95
CA GLY A 704 98.11 -74.73 90.31
C GLY A 704 97.52 -75.66 89.23
N ARG A 705 97.95 -75.50 87.97
CA ARG A 705 97.45 -76.22 86.79
C ARG A 705 97.61 -77.75 86.84
N ARG A 706 98.58 -78.27 87.61
CA ARG A 706 98.83 -79.72 87.73
C ARG A 706 97.78 -80.49 88.53
N LYS A 707 96.90 -79.81 89.29
CA LYS A 707 95.80 -80.46 90.02
C LYS A 707 94.49 -80.55 89.23
N LEU A 708 94.31 -79.71 88.20
CA LEU A 708 93.08 -79.62 87.41
C LEU A 708 93.07 -80.52 86.17
N GLU A 709 94.18 -81.21 85.87
CA GLU A 709 94.27 -82.16 84.74
C GLU A 709 93.55 -83.50 85.04
N VAL A 710 93.24 -83.80 86.32
CA VAL A 710 92.48 -85.00 86.72
C VAL A 710 90.97 -84.80 86.55
N ASP A 711 90.46 -83.59 86.75
CA ASP A 711 89.03 -83.26 86.63
C ASP A 711 88.57 -83.10 85.16
N LEU A 712 89.51 -83.02 84.22
CA LEU A 712 89.23 -82.88 82.78
C LEU A 712 88.78 -84.20 82.11
N GLN A 713 89.09 -85.35 82.70
CA GLN A 713 88.75 -86.66 82.13
C GLN A 713 87.27 -87.02 82.31
N THR A 714 86.61 -86.51 83.35
CA THR A 714 85.18 -86.73 83.61
C THR A 714 84.28 -85.83 82.73
N LEU A 715 84.72 -84.62 82.39
CA LEU A 715 83.99 -83.68 81.51
C LEU A 715 83.97 -84.08 80.03
N GLN A 716 84.91 -84.92 79.58
CA GLN A 716 84.96 -85.38 78.19
C GLN A 716 83.86 -86.39 77.84
N GLN A 717 83.27 -87.06 78.83
CA GLN A 717 82.19 -88.03 78.63
C GLN A 717 80.81 -87.36 78.47
N GLU A 718 80.59 -86.23 79.17
CA GLU A 718 79.35 -85.44 79.08
C GLU A 718 79.25 -84.63 77.77
N HIS A 719 80.39 -84.30 77.13
CA HIS A 719 80.41 -83.58 75.85
C HIS A 719 79.93 -84.42 74.65
N GLY A 720 80.02 -85.75 74.73
CA GLY A 720 79.61 -86.67 73.66
C GLY A 720 78.09 -86.75 73.47
N GLU A 721 77.31 -86.57 74.54
CA GLU A 721 75.85 -86.69 74.51
C GLU A 721 75.18 -85.39 74.00
N LEU A 722 75.74 -84.21 74.34
CA LEU A 722 75.25 -82.91 73.86
C LEU A 722 75.49 -82.66 72.36
N GLN A 723 76.52 -83.27 71.76
CA GLN A 723 76.76 -83.16 70.30
C GLN A 723 75.74 -83.93 69.45
N ALA A 724 75.06 -84.94 70.01
CA ALA A 724 74.04 -85.69 69.28
C ALA A 724 72.72 -84.90 69.16
N GLU A 725 72.33 -84.14 70.19
CA GLU A 725 71.11 -83.33 70.21
C GLU A 725 71.20 -82.05 69.35
N LEU A 726 72.40 -81.46 69.23
CA LEU A 726 72.64 -80.27 68.41
C LEU A 726 72.43 -80.52 66.90
N ARG A 727 72.73 -81.74 66.43
CA ARG A 727 72.56 -82.16 65.02
C ARG A 727 71.07 -82.29 64.65
N THR A 728 70.23 -82.76 65.56
CA THR A 728 68.78 -82.89 65.37
C THR A 728 68.07 -81.54 65.37
N CYS A 729 68.55 -80.56 66.16
CA CYS A 729 68.01 -79.20 66.17
C CYS A 729 68.41 -78.39 64.92
N THR A 730 69.61 -78.61 64.36
CA THR A 730 70.07 -77.92 63.14
C THR A 730 69.33 -78.36 61.88
N GLU A 731 68.88 -79.62 61.78
CA GLU A 731 68.03 -80.07 60.66
C GLU A 731 66.61 -79.50 60.70
N ARG A 732 66.03 -79.28 61.90
CA ARG A 732 64.72 -78.61 62.05
C ARG A 732 64.79 -77.11 61.72
N ALA A 733 65.88 -76.43 62.11
CA ALA A 733 66.09 -75.03 61.79
C ALA A 733 66.26 -74.78 60.27
N LYS A 734 66.92 -75.70 59.55
CA LYS A 734 67.06 -75.61 58.07
C LYS A 734 65.73 -75.78 57.33
N LYS A 735 64.85 -76.69 57.77
CA LYS A 735 63.51 -76.84 57.19
C LYS A 735 62.63 -75.60 57.44
N ALA A 736 62.63 -75.07 58.65
CA ALA A 736 61.91 -73.84 58.99
C ALA A 736 62.44 -72.62 58.20
N SER A 737 63.76 -72.53 57.96
CA SER A 737 64.36 -71.46 57.15
C SER A 737 63.98 -71.54 55.67
N CYS A 738 63.86 -72.74 55.10
CA CYS A 738 63.39 -72.93 53.72
C CYS A 738 61.89 -72.58 53.58
N GLU A 739 61.06 -72.91 54.58
CA GLU A 739 59.65 -72.54 54.59
C GLU A 739 59.46 -71.03 54.77
N LEU A 740 60.28 -70.37 55.59
CA LEU A 740 60.26 -68.91 55.77
C LEU A 740 60.66 -68.16 54.48
N ALA A 741 61.65 -68.68 53.74
CA ALA A 741 62.06 -68.13 52.44
C ALA A 741 60.97 -68.30 51.36
N ARG A 742 60.27 -69.43 51.37
CA ARG A 742 59.15 -69.70 50.45
C ARG A 742 57.96 -68.76 50.72
N VAL A 743 57.60 -68.57 51.99
CA VAL A 743 56.53 -67.63 52.39
C VAL A 743 56.95 -66.18 52.14
N GLY A 744 58.23 -65.84 52.29
CA GLY A 744 58.77 -64.52 51.92
C GLY A 744 58.65 -64.23 50.43
N GLU A 745 58.90 -65.21 49.56
CA GLU A 745 58.74 -65.05 48.12
C GLU A 745 57.25 -65.01 47.70
N GLU A 746 56.38 -65.81 48.33
CA GLU A 746 54.92 -65.74 48.12
C GLU A 746 54.36 -64.37 48.54
N LEU A 747 54.83 -63.79 49.65
CA LEU A 747 54.44 -62.45 50.10
C LEU A 747 54.96 -61.35 49.16
N ARG A 748 56.16 -61.50 48.60
CA ARG A 748 56.73 -60.56 47.62
C ARG A 748 55.94 -60.57 46.32
N LEU A 749 55.58 -61.75 45.81
CA LEU A 749 54.75 -61.90 44.61
C LEU A 749 53.35 -61.32 44.83
N GLU A 750 52.76 -61.50 46.02
CA GLU A 750 51.45 -60.91 46.33
C GLU A 750 51.53 -59.38 46.50
N GLN A 751 52.62 -58.84 47.05
CA GLN A 751 52.88 -57.40 47.09
C GLN A 751 53.06 -56.80 45.69
N GLU A 752 53.77 -57.48 44.79
CA GLU A 752 53.89 -57.07 43.38
C GLU A 752 52.54 -57.14 42.65
N HIS A 753 51.72 -58.14 42.96
CA HIS A 753 50.37 -58.27 42.42
C HIS A 753 49.44 -57.13 42.89
N VAL A 754 49.47 -56.78 44.18
CA VAL A 754 48.73 -55.64 44.74
C VAL A 754 49.19 -54.31 44.12
N LEU A 755 50.50 -54.08 43.97
CA LEU A 755 51.03 -52.88 43.32
C LEU A 755 50.70 -52.80 41.82
N HIS A 756 50.54 -53.94 41.16
CA HIS A 756 50.05 -53.98 39.78
C HIS A 756 48.56 -53.62 39.71
N LEU A 757 47.73 -54.20 40.59
CA LEU A 757 46.31 -53.90 40.69
C LEU A 757 46.04 -52.44 41.07
N GLU A 758 46.84 -51.83 41.94
CA GLU A 758 46.75 -50.40 42.27
C GLU A 758 47.09 -49.48 41.08
N ARG A 759 48.06 -49.87 40.24
CA ARG A 759 48.37 -49.14 39.00
C ARG A 759 47.25 -49.23 37.98
N VAL A 760 46.67 -50.43 37.79
CA VAL A 760 45.51 -50.63 36.91
C VAL A 760 44.29 -49.86 37.42
N LYS A 761 44.03 -49.88 38.73
CA LYS A 761 42.97 -49.11 39.38
C LYS A 761 43.14 -47.60 39.16
N LYS A 762 44.34 -47.05 39.39
CA LYS A 762 44.63 -45.63 39.10
C LYS A 762 44.46 -45.27 37.63
N GLY A 763 44.82 -46.18 36.71
CA GLY A 763 44.59 -46.01 35.28
C GLY A 763 43.09 -45.94 34.93
N LEU A 764 42.28 -46.83 35.51
CA LEU A 764 40.83 -46.86 35.32
C LEU A 764 40.13 -45.66 35.99
N GLU A 765 40.58 -45.23 37.17
CA GLU A 765 40.10 -44.02 37.84
C GLU A 765 40.41 -42.76 37.02
N GLY A 766 41.58 -42.71 36.37
CA GLY A 766 41.94 -41.66 35.42
C GLY A 766 41.02 -41.62 34.19
N GLN A 767 40.76 -42.77 33.58
CA GLN A 767 39.83 -42.89 32.44
C GLN A 767 38.39 -42.51 32.82
N ILE A 768 37.92 -42.90 34.01
CA ILE A 768 36.60 -42.50 34.51
C ILE A 768 36.54 -40.98 34.73
N LYS A 769 37.60 -40.36 35.26
CA LYS A 769 37.68 -38.89 35.44
C LYS A 769 37.67 -38.16 34.10
N GLU A 770 38.41 -38.65 33.13
CA GLU A 770 38.48 -38.09 31.78
C GLU A 770 37.13 -38.23 31.04
N MET A 771 36.48 -39.39 31.15
CA MET A 771 35.15 -39.62 30.57
C MET A 771 34.06 -38.79 31.26
N SER A 772 34.16 -38.58 32.58
CA SER A 772 33.26 -37.70 33.32
C SER A 772 33.46 -36.23 32.95
N GLY A 773 34.71 -35.78 32.76
CA GLY A 773 35.00 -34.43 32.26
C GLY A 773 34.50 -34.19 30.83
N ARG A 774 34.64 -35.17 29.94
CA ARG A 774 34.08 -35.10 28.57
C ARG A 774 32.55 -35.07 28.56
N LEU A 775 31.91 -35.73 29.52
CA LEU A 775 30.45 -35.67 29.69
C LEU A 775 30.02 -34.27 30.17
N ASP A 776 30.68 -33.72 31.18
CA ASP A 776 30.41 -32.36 31.70
C ASP A 776 30.64 -31.28 30.64
N GLU A 777 31.69 -31.41 29.82
CA GLU A 777 31.97 -30.51 28.70
C GLU A 777 30.90 -30.60 27.59
N ALA A 778 30.44 -31.80 27.27
CA ALA A 778 29.35 -32.02 26.32
C ALA A 778 28.01 -31.46 26.81
N GLU A 779 27.70 -31.62 28.11
CA GLU A 779 26.49 -31.05 28.73
C GLU A 779 26.54 -29.51 28.78
N GLN A 780 27.70 -28.93 29.10
CA GLN A 780 27.89 -27.47 29.09
C GLN A 780 27.78 -26.86 27.69
N LEU A 781 28.28 -27.56 26.66
CA LEU A 781 28.15 -27.15 25.25
C LEU A 781 26.69 -27.23 24.78
N ALA A 782 25.95 -28.27 25.16
CA ALA A 782 24.52 -28.41 24.85
C ALA A 782 23.67 -27.32 25.55
N LEU A 783 23.96 -27.00 26.82
CA LEU A 783 23.27 -25.94 27.57
C LEU A 783 23.53 -24.53 27.01
N LYS A 784 24.76 -24.23 26.58
CA LYS A 784 25.11 -22.94 25.96
C LYS A 784 24.54 -22.79 24.55
N GLY A 785 24.45 -23.88 23.78
CA GLY A 785 23.79 -23.93 22.48
C GLY A 785 22.26 -23.75 22.58
N GLY A 786 21.62 -24.48 23.51
CA GLY A 786 20.19 -24.41 23.78
C GLY A 786 19.72 -23.02 24.22
N LYS A 787 20.43 -22.37 25.15
CA LYS A 787 20.09 -21.01 25.62
C LYS A 787 20.11 -19.96 24.50
N LYS A 788 21.06 -20.03 23.56
CA LYS A 788 21.11 -19.09 22.41
C LYS A 788 19.97 -19.32 21.41
N ILE A 789 19.55 -20.56 21.23
CA ILE A 789 18.41 -20.89 20.36
C ILE A 789 17.11 -20.45 21.01
N ILE A 790 16.93 -20.69 22.31
CA ILE A 790 15.77 -20.24 23.09
C ILE A 790 15.68 -18.71 23.07
N GLN A 791 16.75 -17.96 23.32
CA GLN A 791 16.74 -16.49 23.21
C GLN A 791 16.37 -15.97 21.81
N LYS A 792 16.80 -16.66 20.74
CA LYS A 792 16.41 -16.31 19.38
C LYS A 792 14.94 -16.61 19.10
N LEU A 793 14.42 -17.70 19.64
CA LEU A 793 13.01 -18.06 19.52
C LEU A 793 12.12 -17.11 20.35
N GLU A 794 12.53 -16.74 21.56
CA GLU A 794 11.86 -15.74 22.40
C GLU A 794 11.88 -14.34 21.75
N GLY A 795 12.99 -13.97 21.09
CA GLY A 795 13.07 -12.76 20.29
C GLY A 795 12.10 -12.77 19.11
N LYS A 796 12.06 -13.89 18.35
CA LYS A 796 11.10 -14.08 17.26
C LYS A 796 9.65 -14.06 17.72
N VAL A 797 9.33 -14.62 18.87
CA VAL A 797 7.98 -14.57 19.44
C VAL A 797 7.59 -13.12 19.74
N LYS A 798 8.48 -12.33 20.35
CA LYS A 798 8.23 -10.90 20.59
C LYS A 798 8.09 -10.07 19.33
N GLU A 799 8.88 -10.36 18.30
CA GLU A 799 8.77 -9.71 16.98
C GLU A 799 7.43 -10.06 16.32
N LEU A 800 7.03 -11.34 16.35
CA LEU A 800 5.75 -11.80 15.82
C LEU A 800 4.55 -11.23 16.60
N ASP A 801 4.67 -11.07 17.92
CA ASP A 801 3.65 -10.43 18.74
C ASP A 801 3.51 -8.93 18.38
N LEU A 802 4.63 -8.23 18.17
CA LEU A 802 4.63 -6.83 17.72
C LEU A 802 4.08 -6.66 16.30
N GLU A 803 4.41 -7.58 15.39
CA GLU A 803 3.87 -7.60 14.03
C GLU A 803 2.36 -7.86 14.06
N LEU A 804 1.89 -8.80 14.89
CA LEU A 804 0.47 -9.07 15.08
C LEU A 804 -0.27 -7.84 15.63
N ASP A 805 0.29 -7.14 16.61
CA ASP A 805 -0.28 -5.92 17.17
C ASP A 805 -0.31 -4.77 16.14
N SER A 806 0.72 -4.69 15.30
CA SER A 806 0.79 -3.72 14.20
C SER A 806 -0.25 -4.02 13.10
N GLU A 807 -0.48 -5.30 12.79
CA GLU A 807 -1.50 -5.72 11.83
C GLU A 807 -2.91 -5.57 12.38
N GLN A 808 -3.13 -5.81 13.67
CA GLN A 808 -4.41 -5.50 14.30
C GLN A 808 -4.74 -4.00 14.23
N LYS A 809 -3.74 -3.12 14.40
CA LYS A 809 -3.90 -1.67 14.23
C LYS A 809 -4.19 -1.29 12.78
N ARG A 810 -3.45 -1.82 11.80
CA ARG A 810 -3.72 -1.60 10.37
C ARG A 810 -5.10 -2.11 9.97
N HIS A 811 -5.51 -3.27 10.47
CA HIS A 811 -6.82 -3.82 10.19
C HIS A 811 -7.94 -2.92 10.76
N ALA A 812 -7.78 -2.40 11.98
CA ALA A 812 -8.71 -1.45 12.56
C ALA A 812 -8.80 -0.12 11.78
N GLU A 813 -7.69 0.38 11.24
CA GLU A 813 -7.65 1.55 10.35
C GLU A 813 -8.32 1.28 9.00
N THR A 814 -8.10 0.09 8.44
CA THR A 814 -8.72 -0.35 7.18
C THR A 814 -10.23 -0.44 7.33
N VAL A 815 -10.73 -0.98 8.44
CA VAL A 815 -12.18 -1.03 8.75
C VAL A 815 -12.77 0.38 8.94
N LYS A 816 -12.04 1.31 9.56
CA LYS A 816 -12.48 2.72 9.67
C LYS A 816 -12.53 3.42 8.30
N SER A 817 -11.55 3.17 7.44
CA SER A 817 -11.51 3.68 6.06
C SER A 817 -12.68 3.12 5.24
N LEU A 818 -12.95 1.82 5.34
CA LEU A 818 -14.05 1.17 4.66
C LEU A 818 -15.41 1.75 5.09
N ARG A 819 -15.61 2.01 6.40
CA ARG A 819 -16.82 2.70 6.89
C ARG A 819 -16.95 4.14 6.40
N LYS A 820 -15.85 4.86 6.18
CA LYS A 820 -15.89 6.21 5.57
C LYS A 820 -16.27 6.13 4.09
N ASN A 821 -15.69 5.17 3.36
CA ASN A 821 -16.00 4.96 1.95
C ASN A 821 -17.44 4.47 1.74
N GLU A 822 -17.97 3.63 2.63
CA GLU A 822 -19.39 3.22 2.61
C GLU A 822 -20.34 4.40 2.82
N ARG A 823 -20.00 5.36 3.69
CA ARG A 823 -20.79 6.60 3.85
C ARG A 823 -20.74 7.46 2.59
N ARG A 824 -19.55 7.65 2.03
CA ARG A 824 -19.36 8.41 0.79
C ARG A 824 -20.08 7.77 -0.39
N LEU A 825 -20.11 6.44 -0.47
CA LEU A 825 -20.88 5.70 -1.48
C LEU A 825 -22.39 5.94 -1.31
N LYS A 826 -22.90 5.94 -0.08
CA LYS A 826 -24.32 6.23 0.19
C LYS A 826 -24.70 7.67 -0.15
N GLU A 827 -23.82 8.63 0.12
CA GLU A 827 -24.00 10.04 -0.27
C GLU A 827 -24.01 10.20 -1.80
N LEU A 828 -23.09 9.53 -2.51
CA LEU A 828 -23.05 9.54 -3.98
C LEU A 828 -24.26 8.84 -4.62
N LEU A 829 -24.74 7.75 -4.01
CA LEU A 829 -25.97 7.09 -4.46
C LEU A 829 -27.18 8.01 -4.27
N PHE A 830 -27.28 8.67 -3.12
CA PHE A 830 -28.36 9.64 -2.87
C PHE A 830 -28.31 10.82 -3.86
N GLN A 831 -27.12 11.37 -4.13
CA GLN A 831 -26.94 12.42 -5.13
C GLN A 831 -27.35 11.95 -6.53
N SER A 832 -26.95 10.73 -6.93
CA SER A 832 -27.33 10.15 -8.22
C SER A 832 -28.84 9.92 -8.34
N GLU A 833 -29.52 9.54 -7.25
CA GLU A 833 -30.99 9.40 -7.23
C GLU A 833 -31.70 10.75 -7.32
N GLU A 834 -31.14 11.80 -6.72
CA GLU A 834 -31.66 13.17 -6.78
C GLU A 834 -31.46 13.78 -8.18
N ASP A 835 -30.30 13.56 -8.78
CA ASP A 835 -29.99 13.98 -10.15
C ASP A 835 -30.89 13.26 -11.18
N GLN A 836 -31.17 11.96 -11.00
CA GLN A 836 -32.13 11.23 -11.84
C GLN A 836 -33.55 11.79 -11.74
N LYS A 837 -34.00 12.16 -10.53
CA LYS A 837 -35.31 12.82 -10.33
C LYS A 837 -35.34 14.20 -10.98
N SER A 838 -34.24 14.95 -10.91
CA SER A 838 -34.10 16.25 -11.60
C SER A 838 -34.16 16.09 -13.13
N GLN A 839 -33.49 15.07 -13.65
CA GLN A 839 -33.49 14.74 -15.08
C GLN A 839 -34.87 14.30 -15.57
N GLN A 840 -35.61 13.51 -14.78
CA GLN A 840 -37.01 13.14 -15.09
C GLN A 840 -37.92 14.38 -15.12
N ARG A 841 -37.78 15.31 -14.17
CA ARG A 841 -38.53 16.57 -14.17
C ARG A 841 -38.21 17.43 -15.41
N MET A 842 -36.95 17.47 -15.83
CA MET A 842 -36.55 18.14 -17.07
C MET A 842 -37.13 17.47 -18.30
N GLN A 843 -37.14 16.13 -18.37
CA GLN A 843 -37.75 15.40 -19.49
C GLN A 843 -39.26 15.65 -19.57
N GLU A 844 -39.97 15.63 -18.45
CA GLU A 844 -41.40 15.98 -18.40
C GLU A 844 -41.66 17.42 -18.86
N LEU A 845 -40.79 18.36 -18.49
CA LEU A 845 -40.89 19.75 -18.94
C LEU A 845 -40.66 19.88 -20.46
N VAL A 846 -39.65 19.19 -20.99
CA VAL A 846 -39.38 19.13 -22.43
C VAL A 846 -40.56 18.53 -23.19
N GLU A 847 -41.16 17.44 -22.71
CA GLU A 847 -42.34 16.84 -23.32
C GLU A 847 -43.56 17.78 -23.29
N ARG A 848 -43.78 18.49 -22.17
CA ARG A 848 -44.84 19.50 -22.08
C ARG A 848 -44.61 20.66 -23.06
N LEU A 849 -43.39 21.14 -23.20
CA LEU A 849 -43.04 22.20 -24.15
C LEU A 849 -43.17 21.74 -25.60
N GLN A 850 -42.76 20.50 -25.92
CA GLN A 850 -42.97 19.92 -27.25
C GLN A 850 -44.46 19.76 -27.59
N ASN A 851 -45.29 19.37 -26.62
CA ASN A 851 -46.74 19.29 -26.82
C ASN A 851 -47.37 20.67 -27.03
N LYS A 852 -46.92 21.70 -26.30
CA LYS A 852 -47.33 23.10 -26.54
C LYS A 852 -46.90 23.59 -27.93
N MET A 853 -45.67 23.31 -28.34
CA MET A 853 -45.17 23.67 -29.68
C MET A 853 -46.01 23.01 -30.80
N LYS A 854 -46.39 21.73 -30.64
CA LYS A 854 -47.28 21.05 -31.57
C LYS A 854 -48.69 21.67 -31.61
N ALA A 855 -49.21 22.10 -30.47
CA ALA A 855 -50.50 22.80 -30.40
C ALA A 855 -50.44 24.17 -31.10
N TYR A 856 -49.39 24.96 -30.86
CA TYR A 856 -49.20 26.24 -31.55
C TYR A 856 -49.00 26.08 -33.04
N LYS A 857 -48.27 25.06 -33.49
CA LYS A 857 -48.16 24.75 -34.93
C LYS A 857 -49.52 24.52 -35.58
N ARG A 858 -50.38 23.69 -34.96
CA ARG A 858 -51.76 23.48 -35.45
C ARG A 858 -52.59 24.76 -35.47
N GLN A 859 -52.39 25.65 -34.50
CA GLN A 859 -53.12 26.90 -34.41
C GLN A 859 -52.70 27.89 -35.51
N VAL A 860 -51.40 27.91 -35.86
CA VAL A 860 -50.88 28.68 -37.00
C VAL A 860 -51.39 28.09 -38.31
N GLU A 861 -51.33 26.77 -38.49
CA GLU A 861 -51.86 26.09 -39.68
C GLU A 861 -53.37 26.39 -39.89
N GLN A 862 -54.17 26.37 -38.82
CA GLN A 862 -55.59 26.74 -38.89
C GLN A 862 -55.81 28.22 -39.22
N ALA A 863 -54.98 29.13 -38.68
CA ALA A 863 -55.06 30.54 -39.00
C ALA A 863 -54.66 30.83 -40.47
N GLU A 864 -53.66 30.11 -40.99
CA GLU A 864 -53.24 30.17 -42.38
C GLU A 864 -54.32 29.62 -43.32
N GLU A 865 -54.95 28.49 -43.00
CA GLU A 865 -56.09 27.96 -43.76
C GLU A 865 -57.24 28.98 -43.80
N GLN A 866 -57.53 29.63 -42.67
CA GLN A 866 -58.61 30.61 -42.60
C GLN A 866 -58.27 31.92 -43.35
N ALA A 867 -57.02 32.36 -43.32
CA ALA A 867 -56.54 33.48 -44.13
C ALA A 867 -56.61 33.17 -45.64
N ASN A 868 -56.22 31.95 -46.03
CA ASN A 868 -56.31 31.48 -47.42
C ASN A 868 -57.77 31.37 -47.90
N MET A 869 -58.69 30.90 -47.05
CA MET A 869 -60.12 30.90 -47.34
C MET A 869 -60.67 32.32 -47.54
N ASN A 870 -60.24 33.28 -46.72
CA ASN A 870 -60.66 34.67 -46.86
C ASN A 870 -60.07 35.33 -48.12
N LEU A 871 -58.82 35.04 -48.47
CA LEU A 871 -58.19 35.45 -49.73
C LEU A 871 -58.92 34.88 -50.95
N ALA A 872 -59.34 33.62 -50.89
CA ALA A 872 -60.13 33.00 -51.95
C ALA A 872 -61.50 33.67 -52.11
N LYS A 873 -62.18 34.01 -51.00
CA LYS A 873 -63.43 34.79 -51.02
C LYS A 873 -63.21 36.18 -51.60
N TYR A 874 -62.13 36.86 -51.21
CA TYR A 874 -61.79 38.19 -51.70
C TYR A 874 -61.53 38.20 -53.22
N ARG A 875 -60.81 37.21 -53.74
CA ARG A 875 -60.62 37.02 -55.19
C ARG A 875 -61.94 36.79 -55.91
N LYS A 876 -62.86 36.01 -55.31
CA LYS A 876 -64.20 35.79 -55.88
C LYS A 876 -65.02 37.09 -55.91
N THR A 877 -64.98 37.90 -54.86
CA THR A 877 -65.67 39.19 -54.85
C THR A 877 -65.07 40.20 -55.82
N ILE A 878 -63.76 40.15 -56.08
CA ILE A 878 -63.13 40.96 -57.14
C ILE A 878 -63.66 40.54 -58.50
N HIS A 879 -63.69 39.24 -58.83
CA HIS A 879 -64.26 38.80 -60.11
C HIS A 879 -65.76 39.15 -60.26
N GLU A 880 -66.54 39.07 -59.19
CA GLU A 880 -67.96 39.48 -59.24
C GLU A 880 -68.10 41.01 -59.43
N LEU A 881 -67.13 41.81 -58.95
CA LEU A 881 -67.05 43.24 -59.20
C LEU A 881 -66.64 43.52 -60.65
N ASP A 882 -65.60 42.86 -61.17
CA ASP A 882 -65.17 42.97 -62.56
C ASP A 882 -66.33 42.62 -63.52
N ASP A 883 -67.05 41.52 -63.26
CA ASP A 883 -68.25 41.13 -64.02
C ASP A 883 -69.39 42.18 -63.92
N ALA A 884 -69.47 42.93 -62.83
CA ALA A 884 -70.46 44.00 -62.65
C ALA A 884 -70.02 45.29 -63.36
N GLU A 885 -68.72 45.60 -63.37
CA GLU A 885 -68.13 46.70 -64.11
C GLU A 885 -68.24 46.47 -65.61
N GLU A 886 -67.95 45.27 -66.12
CA GLU A 886 -68.17 44.94 -67.54
C GLU A 886 -69.64 45.10 -67.94
N ARG A 887 -70.57 44.71 -67.06
CA ARG A 887 -72.01 44.94 -67.30
C ARG A 887 -72.38 46.42 -67.28
N ALA A 888 -71.76 47.20 -66.40
CA ALA A 888 -71.94 48.65 -66.34
C ALA A 888 -71.39 49.31 -67.60
N ASP A 889 -70.22 48.92 -68.09
CA ASP A 889 -69.61 49.41 -69.33
C ASP A 889 -70.43 49.04 -70.57
N ILE A 890 -71.01 47.84 -70.60
CA ILE A 890 -71.95 47.45 -71.66
C ILE A 890 -73.21 48.32 -71.62
N ALA A 891 -73.71 48.64 -70.43
CA ALA A 891 -74.86 49.53 -70.27
C ALA A 891 -74.54 50.99 -70.62
N GLU A 892 -73.37 51.49 -70.23
CA GLU A 892 -72.88 52.83 -70.55
C GLU A 892 -72.60 52.99 -72.05
N SER A 893 -71.99 51.99 -72.68
CA SER A 893 -71.76 51.95 -74.13
C SER A 893 -73.08 51.86 -74.91
N ALA A 894 -74.11 51.19 -74.38
CA ALA A 894 -75.46 51.23 -74.93
C ALA A 894 -76.12 52.61 -74.77
N LEU A 895 -75.94 53.28 -73.62
CA LEU A 895 -76.44 54.63 -73.37
C LEU A 895 -75.72 55.70 -74.22
N THR A 896 -74.42 55.56 -74.46
CA THR A 896 -73.68 56.44 -75.38
C THR A 896 -74.10 56.20 -76.83
N LYS A 897 -74.43 54.96 -77.23
CA LYS A 897 -75.04 54.68 -78.56
C LYS A 897 -76.44 55.30 -78.72
N ILE A 898 -77.21 55.47 -77.64
CA ILE A 898 -78.51 56.15 -77.67
C ILE A 898 -78.32 57.68 -77.69
N ARG A 899 -77.38 58.23 -76.91
CA ARG A 899 -77.05 59.66 -76.89
C ARG A 899 -76.47 60.16 -78.21
N THR A 900 -75.67 59.35 -78.89
CA THR A 900 -75.10 59.67 -80.22
C THR A 900 -76.10 59.56 -81.37
N LYS A 901 -77.24 58.87 -81.18
CA LYS A 901 -78.35 58.83 -82.15
C LYS A 901 -79.38 59.96 -82.02
N THR A 902 -79.27 60.84 -81.02
CA THR A 902 -80.30 61.86 -80.72
C THR A 902 -79.75 63.29 -80.66
N LYS A 903 -78.94 63.70 -81.64
CA LYS A 903 -78.59 65.12 -81.86
C LYS A 903 -78.37 65.42 -83.34
N GLY A 904 -79.45 65.85 -83.99
CA GLY A 904 -79.44 66.46 -85.31
C GLY A 904 -80.86 66.73 -85.78
N SER A 905 -81.39 67.93 -85.50
CA SER A 905 -82.36 68.67 -86.35
C SER A 905 -83.20 69.68 -85.52
N PHE A 906 -82.93 70.98 -85.73
CA PHE A 906 -83.84 72.16 -85.66
C PHE A 906 -84.56 72.47 -84.30
N GLY A 907 -84.79 73.71 -83.84
CA GLY A 907 -84.62 75.06 -84.39
C GLY A 907 -85.63 76.00 -83.70
N LYS A 908 -85.20 77.23 -83.38
CA LYS A 908 -85.99 78.48 -83.16
C LYS A 908 -87.03 78.58 -82.01
N GLY A 909 -86.79 79.55 -81.12
CA GLY A 909 -87.65 80.75 -81.04
C GLY A 909 -88.39 81.03 -79.73
N SER A 910 -88.08 82.20 -79.13
CA SER A 910 -88.96 83.11 -78.34
C SER A 910 -89.51 82.60 -76.99
N SER A 911 -89.82 83.38 -75.95
CA SER A 911 -89.49 84.74 -75.47
C SER A 911 -90.03 84.80 -74.01
N SER A 912 -89.56 85.78 -73.23
CA SER A 912 -90.30 86.44 -72.13
C SER A 912 -90.51 85.71 -70.79
N GLY A 913 -89.81 86.21 -69.77
CA GLY A 913 -90.51 86.97 -68.71
C GLY A 913 -90.68 86.35 -67.32
N TYR A 914 -90.07 87.02 -66.35
CA TYR A 914 -90.55 87.30 -64.99
C TYR A 914 -90.44 86.27 -63.85
N SER A 915 -89.76 86.78 -62.80
CA SER A 915 -90.10 86.74 -61.37
C SER A 915 -89.68 85.56 -60.50
N THR A 916 -88.79 85.87 -59.55
CA THR A 916 -88.75 85.40 -58.15
C THR A 916 -90.15 85.31 -57.51
N PRO A 917 -90.40 84.52 -56.44
CA PRO A 917 -89.60 84.49 -55.20
C PRO A 917 -89.46 83.13 -54.45
N TYR A 918 -88.56 83.15 -53.44
CA TYR A 918 -88.51 82.35 -52.17
C TYR A 918 -89.90 82.02 -51.54
N PRO A 919 -90.09 81.16 -50.49
CA PRO A 919 -89.12 80.56 -49.53
C PRO A 919 -89.45 79.14 -48.88
N THR A 920 -88.49 78.61 -48.10
CA THR A 920 -88.56 77.99 -46.72
C THR A 920 -89.28 76.67 -46.32
N LEU A 921 -88.50 75.91 -45.51
CA LEU A 921 -88.75 75.27 -44.20
C LEU A 921 -89.47 73.90 -44.03
N VAL A 922 -88.68 72.94 -43.52
CA VAL A 922 -88.79 72.25 -42.19
C VAL A 922 -90.08 71.47 -41.86
N ARG A 923 -89.95 70.17 -41.53
CA ARG A 923 -89.92 69.58 -40.16
C ARG A 923 -90.12 68.05 -40.17
N SER A 924 -89.32 67.34 -39.38
CA SER A 924 -89.61 66.01 -38.80
C SER A 924 -90.88 66.06 -37.89
N PRO A 925 -91.51 64.96 -37.44
CA PRO A 925 -90.90 64.00 -36.48
C PRO A 925 -91.41 62.54 -36.53
N SER A 926 -90.76 61.71 -35.70
CA SER A 926 -91.02 60.30 -35.37
C SER A 926 -92.41 59.99 -34.79
N SER A 927 -92.88 58.74 -34.90
CA SER A 927 -93.10 57.82 -33.74
C SER A 927 -93.96 56.58 -34.10
N VAL A 928 -93.47 55.41 -33.66
CA VAL A 928 -94.16 54.35 -32.88
C VAL A 928 -95.28 53.47 -33.51
N GLY A 929 -95.16 52.16 -33.25
CA GLY A 929 -96.26 51.17 -33.11
C GLY A 929 -96.28 50.09 -34.21
N SER A 930 -95.92 48.82 -34.03
CA SER A 930 -96.27 47.74 -33.07
C SER A 930 -97.48 46.87 -33.51
N GLU A 931 -97.38 45.57 -33.18
CA GLU A 931 -98.32 44.42 -33.31
C GLU A 931 -98.24 43.58 -34.60
N GLY A 932 -98.15 42.22 -34.60
CA GLY A 932 -98.10 41.20 -33.54
C GLY A 932 -98.73 39.86 -33.98
N ARG A 933 -98.30 38.74 -33.35
CA ARG A 933 -98.79 37.31 -33.28
C ARG A 933 -97.97 36.29 -34.10
N GLY A 934 -97.50 35.14 -33.57
CA GLY A 934 -97.51 34.43 -32.26
C GLY A 934 -96.41 33.33 -32.32
N GLU A 935 -95.99 32.55 -31.32
CA GLU A 935 -96.50 32.09 -30.03
C GLU A 935 -95.32 31.73 -29.07
N LYS A 936 -95.68 31.56 -27.80
CA LYS A 936 -95.00 31.42 -26.50
C LYS A 936 -93.86 30.38 -26.32
N ILE A 937 -93.01 30.65 -25.32
CA ILE A 937 -92.73 29.92 -24.04
C ILE A 937 -91.26 30.21 -23.63
N VAL A 938 -90.97 31.20 -22.76
CA VAL A 938 -90.77 31.18 -21.28
C VAL A 938 -89.36 30.77 -20.82
N ASN A 939 -88.81 31.59 -19.89
CA ASN A 939 -87.59 31.50 -19.05
C ASN A 939 -86.25 31.90 -19.69
N GLU A 940 -85.32 32.55 -19.01
CA GLU A 940 -85.24 33.45 -17.85
C GLU A 940 -83.76 33.91 -17.82
N ASP A 941 -83.53 35.17 -17.46
CA ASP A 941 -82.33 35.77 -16.86
C ASP A 941 -80.96 35.86 -17.58
N ASN A 942 -80.64 37.13 -17.88
CA ASN A 942 -79.39 37.86 -17.57
C ASN A 942 -78.04 37.18 -17.82
N GLU A 943 -77.28 37.70 -18.79
CA GLU A 943 -76.16 38.61 -18.49
C GLU A 943 -75.59 39.29 -19.74
N SER A 944 -75.08 40.49 -19.50
CA SER A 944 -74.75 41.53 -20.47
C SER A 944 -73.53 41.23 -21.33
N VAL A 945 -73.69 41.50 -22.62
CA VAL A 945 -72.63 41.63 -23.61
C VAL A 945 -71.82 42.90 -23.33
N ASN A 946 -70.52 42.76 -23.08
CA ASN A 946 -69.55 43.84 -23.21
C ASN A 946 -68.46 43.44 -24.21
N SER A 947 -68.55 44.07 -25.39
CA SER A 947 -67.47 44.69 -26.16
C SER A 947 -66.04 44.14 -26.00
N LEU A 948 -65.56 43.49 -27.07
CA LEU A 948 -64.15 43.28 -27.39
C LEU A 948 -63.38 44.62 -27.36
N ILE A 949 -62.31 44.70 -26.56
CA ILE A 949 -61.07 45.48 -26.78
C ILE A 949 -59.97 45.20 -25.73
N PRO A 950 -60.17 44.56 -24.54
CA PRO A 950 -59.03 44.35 -23.63
C PRO A 950 -58.12 43.12 -23.88
N THR A 951 -58.42 42.20 -24.80
CA THR A 951 -57.76 40.88 -24.83
C THR A 951 -56.35 40.85 -25.46
N TYR A 952 -55.92 41.92 -26.14
CA TYR A 952 -54.60 41.95 -26.76
C TYR A 952 -53.47 42.42 -25.80
N LEU A 953 -53.82 43.06 -24.67
CA LEU A 953 -52.82 43.59 -23.73
C LEU A 953 -52.51 42.65 -22.56
N ASP A 954 -53.39 41.72 -22.21
CA ASP A 954 -53.13 40.73 -21.15
C ASP A 954 -52.26 39.54 -21.58
N SER A 955 -52.10 39.32 -22.89
CA SER A 955 -51.25 38.23 -23.41
C SER A 955 -49.75 38.57 -23.43
N LEU A 956 -49.39 39.86 -23.37
CA LEU A 956 -48.00 40.33 -23.36
C LEU A 956 -47.41 40.40 -21.94
N ARG A 957 -48.22 40.61 -20.90
CA ARG A 957 -47.73 40.61 -19.49
C ARG A 957 -47.35 39.23 -18.96
N LYS A 958 -47.81 38.15 -19.58
CA LYS A 958 -47.62 36.78 -19.08
C LYS A 958 -46.44 36.04 -19.71
N LEU A 959 -45.65 36.70 -20.55
CA LEU A 959 -44.45 36.12 -21.19
C LEU A 959 -43.12 36.70 -20.64
N MET A 960 -43.18 37.68 -19.73
CA MET A 960 -42.00 38.31 -19.12
C MET A 960 -41.77 37.91 -17.65
N ILE A 961 -42.59 37.02 -17.09
CA ILE A 961 -42.38 36.43 -15.76
C ILE A 961 -42.60 34.92 -15.91
N ASP A 962 -41.56 34.21 -16.34
CA ASP A 962 -41.23 32.81 -16.00
C ASP A 962 -39.87 32.42 -16.59
#